data_AF-A0A8H4WRF5-F1
#
_entry.id   AF-A0A8H4WRF5-F1
#
_cell.length_a   1.000
_cell.length_b   1.000
_cell.length_c   1.000
_cell.angle_alpha   90.00
_cell.angle_beta   90.00
_cell.angle_gamma   90.00
#
_symmetry.space_group_name_H-M   'P 1'
#
loop_
_entity.id
_entity.type
_entity.pdbx_description
1 polymer ?
#
loop_
_entity_poly.entity_id
_entity_poly.type
_entity_poly.pdbx_seq_one_letter_code
_entity_poly.pdbx_strand_id
1 'polypeptide(L)'
;MVAHDEEADALLEEFELREEVKVRDDRTPPSTCHTCGWRWIAALIMVALLSAIGVVVTLYGPASSPPSDDATGHLAYRLHPEDHASRPPTTLTFNWTIITGIRSPDGVEKRVYLVNNEFPGPLIEARSGDRLVIHVHNGVQDEGVSLHWHGLRMKDQNIMDGAVGFTQCPIAPGRRFTYNFTIGTEEHGTFWWHSHSDVQRADGLWGGLVVHSPDEVDVPPEEYLLMVGDWFHQNQTSVLGWYADASSRGNEPVPDSLLINGQGRFNCSMAVPARPVACSQVQFGDLKPLIMPGQKKARLRVVNTGSVAGLSLRFGGAVIRAVRVDGGFAVKAEATETVGIIYPGERVDLDFEWKGNHVRDHWLTVYLDDENFGFPNPALNPTQSFSIFRSSTKGSSNEPVPRPLEQDETQVLDSQNLQAATKVSDLPPKAEQTILLYAKVEKLAHMDYAPVGFINHTSWTPQTPPLLAQNRTSWDENQFVPYVGVSYNKPKRVDIIINNLDDGAHPFHLHGHSFYVLSSYRNPGRGSWGSYNPYTDEAPPNGLDLDFPVRKDTVSVPRRGHVVLALVADNLGIWALHCHMLVHMARDLSAFLDVIMADTPEPARRASADAAAAARTKSKSRSPRASKSRSPPAKSPSPPAATSGPILDPQHWAQVNEEQAQAEAEAEADDNADADSTLDPDNASSTASITSSILEYRTIHGRTYHSEQGNAQYWASNDEQQNDLIDLTHHILTLGLGDKLHLAPLKEEEIHQVIDIGTGTGIWAIDFADQYPGAEVIGTDLSPIQPSWVPPNVQFEIEDCTRDWTFKSDFADYIHVRWLMGSVRDWDAFFSEAYRVSKPGAWIESHEASCNVSSDDGTVAPNSAMGHWGEFFKEGGKKIGTSFSVVEDGTQRKAMEKAGFINIQEFDFRNPVGTWPQDPVEKRMGAYSKYGLETDSEGFIMFMAHTIGWTREEILVYVAQFRREIRSGKHHGYFAQKVVWGQKPETTAA
;
A
#
# COMPACT_ATOMS: atom_id res chain seq x y z
N MET A 1 18.84 -7.10 14.97
CA MET A 1 19.74 -5.96 15.24
C MET A 1 20.63 -6.36 16.41
N VAL A 2 21.97 -6.22 16.33
CA VAL A 2 22.97 -6.62 17.37
C VAL A 2 23.02 -8.15 17.63
N ALA A 3 24.16 -8.83 17.74
CA ALA A 3 25.53 -8.61 17.23
C ALA A 3 26.28 -9.96 17.27
N HIS A 4 27.48 -10.03 16.70
CA HIS A 4 28.65 -10.68 17.33
C HIS A 4 29.93 -10.28 16.59
N ASP A 5 30.63 -9.29 17.13
CA ASP A 5 32.09 -9.19 17.01
C ASP A 5 32.71 -10.08 18.09
N GLU A 6 33.71 -10.89 17.73
CA GLU A 6 34.87 -11.25 18.57
C GLU A 6 35.80 -12.19 17.78
N GLU A 7 36.86 -11.64 17.18
CA GLU A 7 38.24 -12.16 17.26
C GLU A 7 39.18 -11.22 16.49
N ALA A 8 39.88 -10.35 17.23
CA ALA A 8 40.94 -9.51 16.69
C ALA A 8 42.13 -9.52 17.65
N ASP A 9 43.18 -10.28 17.34
CA ASP A 9 44.53 -9.91 17.74
C ASP A 9 45.63 -10.61 16.91
N ALA A 10 46.85 -10.03 16.97
CA ALA A 10 48.10 -10.50 16.37
C ALA A 10 48.31 -10.39 14.84
N LEU A 11 48.76 -9.21 14.39
CA LEU A 11 50.20 -8.98 14.14
C LEU A 11 50.52 -7.48 14.00
N LEU A 12 51.71 -7.08 14.45
CA LEU A 12 52.07 -5.67 14.73
C LEU A 12 53.07 -5.06 13.73
N GLU A 13 52.82 -3.79 13.41
CA GLU A 13 53.77 -2.66 13.31
C GLU A 13 54.87 -2.61 12.21
N GLU A 14 55.56 -1.44 12.20
CA GLU A 14 56.69 -0.99 11.37
C GLU A 14 56.39 -0.74 9.86
N PHE A 15 56.52 0.47 9.30
CA PHE A 15 57.06 1.76 9.80
C PHE A 15 56.29 2.98 9.23
N GLU A 16 56.14 4.05 10.03
CA GLU A 16 56.03 5.43 9.50
C GLU A 16 57.42 5.99 9.12
N LEU A 17 57.49 6.90 8.14
CA LEU A 17 57.97 8.28 8.40
C LEU A 17 57.93 9.23 7.17
N ARG A 18 57.15 10.29 7.35
CA ARG A 18 57.23 11.70 6.86
C ARG A 18 58.25 12.16 5.80
N GLU A 19 57.71 12.99 4.90
CA GLU A 19 58.16 14.35 4.50
C GLU A 19 59.64 14.61 4.13
N GLU A 20 59.86 15.16 2.93
CA GLU A 20 60.04 16.63 2.80
C GLU A 20 59.87 17.14 1.36
N VAL A 21 59.52 18.43 1.21
CA VAL A 21 59.50 19.15 -0.08
C VAL A 21 60.66 20.15 -0.12
N LYS A 22 61.40 20.20 -1.23
CA LYS A 22 62.19 21.39 -1.61
C LYS A 22 62.26 21.58 -3.12
N VAL A 23 62.48 22.83 -3.48
CA VAL A 23 62.31 23.41 -4.83
C VAL A 23 63.59 24.16 -5.20
N ARG A 24 63.82 24.35 -6.52
CA ARG A 24 64.26 25.60 -7.19
C ARG A 24 65.52 25.54 -8.10
N ASP A 25 65.27 25.98 -9.35
CA ASP A 25 66.08 26.85 -10.23
C ASP A 25 67.47 26.47 -10.81
N ASP A 26 67.47 26.39 -12.15
CA ASP A 26 68.17 27.31 -13.07
C ASP A 26 69.71 27.25 -13.25
N ARG A 27 70.17 26.75 -14.42
CA ARG A 27 70.91 27.54 -15.43
C ARG A 27 71.30 26.77 -16.71
N THR A 28 71.62 27.54 -17.75
CA THR A 28 71.98 27.12 -19.13
C THR A 28 73.34 27.74 -19.53
N PRO A 29 73.83 27.66 -20.80
CA PRO A 29 74.12 26.53 -21.71
C PRO A 29 75.67 26.51 -21.97
N PRO A 30 76.28 26.25 -23.16
CA PRO A 30 75.88 25.57 -24.41
C PRO A 30 76.89 24.55 -24.99
N SER A 31 76.44 23.70 -25.93
CA SER A 31 77.29 23.26 -27.08
C SER A 31 76.46 22.83 -28.29
N THR A 32 77.00 23.09 -29.49
CA THR A 32 76.48 22.75 -30.83
C THR A 32 76.64 21.24 -31.14
N CYS A 33 76.07 20.59 -32.15
CA CYS A 33 75.39 21.01 -33.39
C CYS A 33 74.61 19.81 -34.03
N HIS A 34 73.85 20.06 -35.11
CA HIS A 34 73.26 19.09 -36.08
C HIS A 34 72.44 17.89 -35.53
N THR A 35 71.24 17.56 -36.03
CA THR A 35 70.78 17.57 -37.42
C THR A 35 69.33 18.06 -37.56
N CYS A 36 69.03 18.83 -38.61
CA CYS A 36 67.67 19.24 -38.95
C CYS A 36 67.11 18.35 -40.08
N GLY A 37 65.90 17.81 -39.89
CA GLY A 37 65.23 16.97 -40.90
C GLY A 37 63.94 16.35 -40.36
N TRP A 38 64.01 15.67 -39.21
CA TRP A 38 62.86 14.94 -38.65
C TRP A 38 61.72 15.84 -38.16
N ARG A 39 62.01 17.06 -37.68
CA ARG A 39 60.99 17.99 -37.15
C ARG A 39 59.92 18.39 -38.19
N TRP A 40 60.28 18.52 -39.47
CA TRP A 40 59.30 18.85 -40.51
C TRP A 40 58.38 17.69 -40.87
N ILE A 41 58.90 16.45 -40.85
CA ILE A 41 58.09 15.24 -41.06
C ILE A 41 57.15 15.04 -39.87
N ALA A 42 57.63 15.17 -38.65
CA ALA A 42 56.80 15.11 -37.45
C ALA A 42 55.73 16.21 -37.41
N ALA A 43 56.06 17.45 -37.82
CA ALA A 43 55.10 18.54 -37.91
C ALA A 43 54.03 18.29 -38.98
N LEU A 44 54.39 17.77 -40.15
CA LEU A 44 53.44 17.44 -41.22
C LEU A 44 52.53 16.26 -40.82
N ILE A 45 53.06 15.25 -40.12
CA ILE A 45 52.24 14.14 -39.57
C ILE A 45 51.31 14.66 -38.47
N MET A 46 51.77 15.53 -37.58
CA MET A 46 50.92 16.19 -36.58
C MET A 46 49.82 17.04 -37.21
N VAL A 47 50.13 17.84 -38.23
CA VAL A 47 49.13 18.66 -38.94
C VAL A 47 48.15 17.77 -39.71
N ALA A 48 48.60 16.68 -40.33
CA ALA A 48 47.72 15.71 -41.00
C ALA A 48 46.81 14.97 -40.01
N LEU A 49 47.32 14.58 -38.83
CA LEU A 49 46.50 13.97 -37.77
C LEU A 49 45.51 14.99 -37.18
N LEU A 50 45.93 16.23 -36.91
CA LEU A 50 45.05 17.27 -36.40
C LEU A 50 43.99 17.70 -37.42
N SER A 51 44.30 17.71 -38.72
CA SER A 51 43.30 17.96 -39.77
C SER A 51 42.39 16.75 -40.00
N ALA A 52 42.88 15.51 -39.89
CA ALA A 52 42.04 14.32 -39.90
C ALA A 52 41.09 14.28 -38.69
N ILE A 53 41.58 14.61 -37.49
CA ILE A 53 40.75 14.78 -36.29
C ILE A 53 39.75 15.92 -36.49
N GLY A 54 40.17 17.06 -37.04
CA GLY A 54 39.27 18.18 -37.35
C GLY A 54 38.17 17.83 -38.36
N VAL A 55 38.49 17.01 -39.37
CA VAL A 55 37.52 16.50 -40.35
C VAL A 55 36.60 15.43 -39.73
N VAL A 56 37.11 14.57 -38.86
CA VAL A 56 36.27 13.65 -38.08
C VAL A 56 35.34 14.41 -37.14
N VAL A 57 35.80 15.48 -36.47
CA VAL A 57 35.00 16.33 -35.57
C VAL A 57 34.02 17.26 -36.32
N THR A 58 34.17 17.43 -37.65
CA THR A 58 33.18 18.16 -38.48
C THR A 58 32.27 17.25 -39.30
N LEU A 59 32.63 15.98 -39.51
CA LEU A 59 31.72 14.94 -40.03
C LEU A 59 30.89 14.29 -38.92
N TYR A 60 31.46 14.13 -37.73
CA TYR A 60 30.71 13.98 -36.47
C TYR A 60 30.52 15.36 -35.86
N GLY A 61 29.71 16.18 -36.55
CA GLY A 61 29.18 17.44 -36.01
C GLY A 61 28.52 17.21 -34.65
N PRO A 62 28.37 18.27 -33.84
CA PRO A 62 28.32 18.17 -32.39
C PRO A 62 27.27 17.15 -31.92
N ALA A 63 27.70 16.29 -30.99
CA ALA A 63 26.75 15.65 -30.10
C ALA A 63 25.92 16.77 -29.47
N SER A 64 24.61 16.74 -29.69
CA SER A 64 23.68 17.63 -29.02
C SER A 64 23.78 17.35 -27.53
N SER A 65 24.49 18.21 -26.81
CA SER A 65 24.25 18.35 -25.38
C SER A 65 22.74 18.55 -25.19
N PRO A 66 22.10 17.90 -24.20
CA PRO A 66 20.80 18.38 -23.77
C PRO A 66 20.91 19.85 -23.34
N PRO A 67 19.82 20.63 -23.32
CA PRO A 67 19.83 21.98 -22.76
C PRO A 67 20.20 21.93 -21.26
N SER A 68 21.50 22.06 -20.97
CA SER A 68 22.05 22.04 -19.62
C SER A 68 21.73 23.36 -18.93
N ASP A 69 20.66 23.39 -18.14
CA ASP A 69 20.01 24.61 -17.63
C ASP A 69 19.82 25.66 -18.74
N ASP A 70 18.69 25.61 -19.46
CA ASP A 70 18.16 26.87 -20.00
C ASP A 70 17.91 27.79 -18.78
N ALA A 71 18.68 28.88 -18.70
CA ALA A 71 18.98 29.63 -17.48
C ALA A 71 17.81 30.54 -17.06
N THR A 72 16.66 29.89 -16.88
CA THR A 72 15.33 30.46 -16.95
C THR A 72 14.90 31.02 -15.61
N GLY A 73 14.22 32.17 -15.68
CA GLY A 73 13.58 32.80 -14.53
C GLY A 73 12.27 32.13 -14.10
N HIS A 74 12.01 30.88 -14.49
CA HIS A 74 10.76 30.15 -14.23
C HIS A 74 10.97 28.68 -13.79
N LEU A 75 9.89 28.05 -13.30
CA LEU A 75 9.87 26.70 -12.72
C LEU A 75 9.32 25.63 -13.68
N ALA A 76 8.34 25.94 -14.52
CA ALA A 76 7.87 25.00 -15.54
C ALA A 76 8.96 24.80 -16.61
N TYR A 77 9.10 23.59 -17.13
CA TYR A 77 10.06 23.31 -18.20
C TYR A 77 9.44 23.76 -19.52
N ARG A 78 10.02 24.76 -20.18
CA ARG A 78 9.61 25.16 -21.54
C ARG A 78 9.95 24.01 -22.49
N LEU A 79 9.04 23.72 -23.42
CA LEU A 79 9.18 22.68 -24.42
C LEU A 79 9.46 23.29 -25.81
N HIS A 80 10.04 22.48 -26.69
CA HIS A 80 10.60 22.92 -27.98
C HIS A 80 10.00 22.13 -29.16
N PRO A 81 8.66 22.19 -29.37
CA PRO A 81 8.03 21.57 -30.54
C PRO A 81 8.65 22.04 -31.87
N GLU A 82 9.20 23.27 -31.92
CA GLU A 82 9.92 23.81 -33.07
C GLU A 82 11.09 22.93 -33.54
N ASP A 83 11.91 22.42 -32.61
CA ASP A 83 13.10 21.61 -32.88
C ASP A 83 12.77 20.11 -33.03
N HIS A 84 11.58 19.67 -32.60
CA HIS A 84 11.21 18.26 -32.51
C HIS A 84 10.13 17.83 -33.49
N ALA A 85 9.01 18.55 -33.65
CA ALA A 85 7.87 18.10 -34.46
C ALA A 85 8.21 18.00 -35.96
N SER A 86 8.88 19.02 -36.50
CA SER A 86 9.03 19.27 -37.93
C SER A 86 10.14 18.48 -38.64
N ARG A 87 11.06 17.87 -37.88
CA ARG A 87 12.21 17.11 -38.40
C ARG A 87 11.84 15.65 -38.71
N PRO A 88 12.60 14.94 -39.57
CA PRO A 88 12.44 13.49 -39.71
C PRO A 88 12.72 12.74 -38.39
N PRO A 89 12.20 11.51 -38.23
CA PRO A 89 12.57 10.63 -37.14
C PRO A 89 14.07 10.33 -37.13
N THR A 90 14.67 10.30 -35.94
CA THR A 90 16.12 10.15 -35.73
C THR A 90 16.43 9.20 -34.58
N THR A 91 17.72 8.92 -34.34
CA THR A 91 18.17 8.31 -33.09
C THR A 91 18.58 9.40 -32.10
N LEU A 92 17.93 9.46 -30.94
CA LEU A 92 18.35 10.27 -29.80
C LEU A 92 19.16 9.37 -28.86
N THR A 93 20.38 9.77 -28.50
CA THR A 93 21.30 8.96 -27.68
C THR A 93 21.67 9.70 -26.40
N PHE A 94 21.41 9.08 -25.25
CA PHE A 94 21.63 9.64 -23.93
C PHE A 94 22.61 8.76 -23.14
N ASN A 95 23.43 9.40 -22.30
CA ASN A 95 24.32 8.73 -21.35
C ASN A 95 23.95 9.21 -19.95
N TRP A 96 23.44 8.29 -19.12
CA TRP A 96 22.89 8.58 -17.80
C TRP A 96 23.67 7.82 -16.74
N THR A 97 24.29 8.54 -15.81
CA THR A 97 24.84 7.96 -14.58
C THR A 97 23.91 8.30 -13.43
N ILE A 98 23.30 7.26 -12.85
CA ILE A 98 22.41 7.37 -11.69
C ILE A 98 23.27 7.30 -10.43
N ILE A 99 23.14 8.29 -9.55
CA ILE A 99 23.76 8.33 -8.22
C ILE A 99 22.72 8.81 -7.20
N THR A 100 23.07 8.83 -5.92
CA THR A 100 22.28 9.50 -4.88
C THR A 100 23.07 10.65 -4.26
N GLY A 101 22.38 11.72 -3.85
CA GLY A 101 23.00 12.85 -3.14
C GLY A 101 21.97 13.63 -2.34
N ILE A 102 22.43 14.59 -1.53
CA ILE A 102 21.54 15.44 -0.74
C ILE A 102 21.01 16.59 -1.62
N ARG A 103 19.71 16.89 -1.50
CA ARG A 103 19.03 18.08 -2.06
C ARG A 103 18.03 18.59 -1.03
N SER A 104 17.58 19.84 -1.18
CA SER A 104 16.54 20.45 -0.34
C SER A 104 15.37 21.01 -1.17
N PRO A 105 14.53 20.16 -1.81
CA PRO A 105 13.52 20.58 -2.79
C PRO A 105 12.50 21.62 -2.29
N ASP A 106 12.13 21.54 -1.02
CA ASP A 106 11.14 22.40 -0.35
C ASP A 106 11.72 23.15 0.86
N GLY A 107 13.04 23.09 1.03
CA GLY A 107 13.77 23.58 2.20
C GLY A 107 14.33 22.48 3.11
N VAL A 108 13.81 21.25 3.07
CA VAL A 108 14.30 20.13 3.91
C VAL A 108 15.32 19.27 3.17
N GLU A 109 16.50 19.08 3.76
CA GLU A 109 17.54 18.19 3.21
C GLU A 109 17.11 16.71 3.26
N LYS A 110 17.09 16.06 2.08
CA LYS A 110 16.80 14.63 1.89
C LYS A 110 17.82 14.00 0.93
N ARG A 111 18.13 12.71 1.13
CA ARG A 111 18.79 11.87 0.11
C ARG A 111 17.83 11.67 -1.06
N VAL A 112 18.20 12.14 -2.23
CA VAL A 112 17.46 11.92 -3.46
C VAL A 112 18.31 11.19 -4.48
N TYR A 113 17.62 10.53 -5.42
CA TYR A 113 18.20 10.03 -6.64
C TYR A 113 18.50 11.18 -7.61
N LEU A 114 19.61 11.05 -8.33
CA LEU A 114 20.11 12.04 -9.27
C LEU A 114 20.52 11.33 -10.57
N VAL A 115 20.08 11.85 -11.71
CA VAL A 115 20.58 11.43 -13.03
C VAL A 115 21.54 12.49 -13.51
N ASN A 116 22.80 12.13 -13.78
CA ASN A 116 23.86 13.08 -14.15
C ASN A 116 24.04 14.25 -13.16
N ASN A 117 23.74 14.02 -11.86
CA ASN A 117 23.70 15.02 -10.77
C ASN A 117 22.48 15.99 -10.80
N GLU A 118 21.51 15.78 -11.68
CA GLU A 118 20.27 16.56 -11.78
C GLU A 118 19.11 15.89 -11.01
N PHE A 119 18.26 16.72 -10.37
CA PHE A 119 16.92 16.36 -9.88
C PHE A 119 15.99 17.58 -10.09
N PRO A 120 14.81 17.43 -10.72
CA PRO A 120 14.30 16.23 -11.41
C PRO A 120 15.26 15.68 -12.47
N GLY A 121 15.07 14.43 -12.87
CA GLY A 121 15.85 13.83 -13.95
C GLY A 121 15.60 14.53 -15.30
N PRO A 122 16.54 14.36 -16.25
CA PRO A 122 16.50 15.07 -17.53
C PRO A 122 15.23 14.78 -18.32
N LEU A 123 14.64 15.85 -18.84
CA LEU A 123 13.56 15.80 -19.83
C LEU A 123 14.08 15.17 -21.14
N ILE A 124 13.32 14.22 -21.67
CA ILE A 124 13.44 13.78 -23.06
C ILE A 124 12.35 14.48 -23.86
N GLU A 125 12.74 15.30 -24.84
CA GLU A 125 11.87 15.71 -25.94
C GLU A 125 12.14 14.82 -27.16
N ALA A 126 11.11 14.34 -27.84
CA ALA A 126 11.18 13.44 -29.00
C ALA A 126 10.02 13.70 -29.98
N ARG A 127 9.94 12.95 -31.08
CA ARG A 127 8.74 12.86 -31.95
C ARG A 127 8.42 11.41 -32.34
N SER A 128 7.19 11.13 -32.75
CA SER A 128 6.68 9.79 -33.06
C SER A 128 7.52 9.05 -34.11
N GLY A 129 8.06 7.88 -33.80
CA GLY A 129 9.02 7.17 -34.66
C GLY A 129 10.50 7.49 -34.41
N ASP A 130 10.85 8.37 -33.46
CA ASP A 130 12.23 8.49 -32.97
C ASP A 130 12.67 7.20 -32.25
N ARG A 131 13.96 6.88 -32.33
CA ARG A 131 14.59 5.79 -31.57
C ARG A 131 15.40 6.34 -30.41
N LEU A 132 15.06 5.95 -29.19
CA LEU A 132 15.79 6.30 -27.98
C LEU A 132 16.85 5.24 -27.68
N VAL A 133 18.08 5.69 -27.41
CA VAL A 133 19.20 4.85 -26.95
C VAL A 133 19.75 5.44 -25.67
N ILE A 134 19.43 4.83 -24.54
CA ILE A 134 19.69 5.39 -23.21
C ILE A 134 20.64 4.46 -22.47
N HIS A 135 21.91 4.84 -22.45
CA HIS A 135 22.98 4.11 -21.76
C HIS A 135 22.95 4.45 -20.27
N VAL A 136 22.30 3.60 -19.47
CA VAL A 136 22.19 3.76 -18.02
C VAL A 136 23.38 3.08 -17.33
N HIS A 137 24.03 3.80 -16.43
CA HIS A 137 25.05 3.31 -15.51
C HIS A 137 24.58 3.51 -14.08
N ASN A 138 24.49 2.43 -13.31
CA ASN A 138 24.20 2.50 -11.88
C ASN A 138 25.49 2.83 -11.10
N GLY A 139 25.57 4.06 -10.59
CA GLY A 139 26.62 4.54 -9.69
C GLY A 139 26.19 4.59 -8.21
N VAL A 140 25.01 4.07 -7.87
CA VAL A 140 24.60 3.80 -6.48
C VAL A 140 25.39 2.59 -5.95
N GLN A 141 25.65 2.55 -4.64
CA GLN A 141 26.64 1.63 -4.05
C GLN A 141 26.08 0.24 -3.74
N ASP A 142 24.82 0.19 -3.36
CA ASP A 142 24.15 -0.90 -2.66
C ASP A 142 22.80 -1.28 -3.31
N GLU A 143 22.07 -0.29 -3.83
CA GLU A 143 20.78 -0.50 -4.48
C GLU A 143 20.88 -0.81 -5.99
N GLY A 144 20.04 -1.74 -6.47
CA GLY A 144 19.78 -1.92 -7.90
C GLY A 144 18.76 -0.89 -8.40
N VAL A 145 18.82 -0.52 -9.68
CA VAL A 145 17.91 0.49 -10.30
C VAL A 145 17.34 -0.04 -11.62
N SER A 146 16.15 0.41 -12.03
CA SER A 146 15.58 0.08 -13.35
C SER A 146 14.62 1.19 -13.78
N LEU A 147 14.54 1.53 -15.06
CA LEU A 147 13.72 2.65 -15.56
C LEU A 147 12.58 2.16 -16.46
N HIS A 148 11.36 2.60 -16.18
CA HIS A 148 10.16 2.39 -16.99
C HIS A 148 9.76 3.67 -17.75
N TRP A 149 9.00 3.49 -18.84
CA TRP A 149 8.64 4.51 -19.83
C TRP A 149 7.13 4.71 -19.85
N HIS A 150 6.60 5.26 -18.76
CA HIS A 150 5.18 5.28 -18.41
C HIS A 150 4.28 5.74 -19.55
N GLY A 151 3.36 4.87 -19.94
CA GLY A 151 2.36 5.10 -20.98
C GLY A 151 2.85 4.89 -22.42
N LEU A 152 4.15 4.74 -22.67
CA LEU A 152 4.60 4.24 -23.98
C LEU A 152 4.16 2.80 -24.16
N ARG A 153 3.70 2.49 -25.38
CA ARG A 153 3.24 1.16 -25.74
C ARG A 153 4.35 0.13 -25.85
N MET A 154 5.61 0.56 -25.97
CA MET A 154 6.79 -0.33 -26.08
C MET A 154 6.57 -1.47 -27.09
N LYS A 155 5.89 -1.16 -28.21
CA LYS A 155 5.29 -2.18 -29.06
C LYS A 155 6.34 -3.07 -29.71
N ASP A 156 6.13 -4.39 -29.62
CA ASP A 156 7.06 -5.45 -30.03
C ASP A 156 8.44 -5.37 -29.33
N GLN A 157 8.55 -4.61 -28.23
CA GLN A 157 9.81 -4.23 -27.56
C GLN A 157 9.75 -4.45 -26.03
N ASN A 158 8.92 -5.39 -25.58
CA ASN A 158 8.66 -5.75 -24.17
C ASN A 158 9.92 -5.92 -23.29
N ILE A 159 11.04 -6.40 -23.84
CA ILE A 159 12.34 -6.51 -23.13
C ILE A 159 12.98 -5.17 -22.71
N MET A 160 12.43 -4.03 -23.15
CA MET A 160 12.90 -2.67 -22.80
C MET A 160 11.96 -1.96 -21.81
N ASP A 161 10.89 -2.61 -21.37
CA ASP A 161 9.82 -2.04 -20.55
C ASP A 161 10.28 -1.56 -19.15
N GLY A 162 11.22 -2.27 -18.52
CA GLY A 162 11.86 -1.81 -17.27
C GLY A 162 11.32 -2.40 -15.97
N ALA A 163 10.15 -3.04 -15.95
CA ALA A 163 9.59 -3.63 -14.74
C ALA A 163 10.49 -4.72 -14.11
N VAL A 164 10.89 -4.49 -12.85
CA VAL A 164 11.78 -5.40 -12.10
C VAL A 164 11.08 -6.70 -11.71
N GLY A 165 11.81 -7.80 -11.85
CA GLY A 165 11.30 -9.16 -11.60
C GLY A 165 10.36 -9.69 -12.68
N PHE A 166 10.15 -8.90 -13.74
CA PHE A 166 9.13 -9.15 -14.75
C PHE A 166 9.73 -9.21 -16.16
N THR A 167 10.16 -8.06 -16.70
CA THR A 167 10.86 -7.98 -18.00
C THR A 167 12.38 -7.97 -17.83
N GLN A 168 12.90 -7.52 -16.68
CA GLN A 168 14.34 -7.54 -16.37
C GLN A 168 14.67 -7.73 -14.88
N CYS A 169 15.93 -8.08 -14.60
CA CYS A 169 16.54 -7.85 -13.29
C CYS A 169 16.81 -6.34 -13.10
N PRO A 170 16.94 -5.84 -11.86
CA PRO A 170 17.45 -4.49 -11.63
C PRO A 170 18.93 -4.39 -12.08
N ILE A 171 19.32 -3.22 -12.55
CA ILE A 171 20.69 -2.87 -12.93
C ILE A 171 21.50 -2.76 -11.63
N ALA A 172 22.25 -3.81 -11.28
CA ALA A 172 23.04 -3.87 -10.04
C ALA A 172 24.11 -2.76 -9.95
N PRO A 173 24.57 -2.39 -8.74
CA PRO A 173 25.65 -1.43 -8.50
C PRO A 173 26.87 -1.62 -9.42
N GLY A 174 27.36 -0.51 -9.98
CA GLY A 174 28.50 -0.48 -10.91
C GLY A 174 28.25 -1.16 -12.27
N ARG A 175 27.01 -1.57 -12.58
CA ARG A 175 26.64 -2.16 -13.88
C ARG A 175 26.03 -1.15 -14.84
N ARG A 176 25.87 -1.57 -16.09
CA ARG A 176 25.26 -0.80 -17.17
C ARG A 176 24.19 -1.61 -17.86
N PHE A 177 23.16 -0.93 -18.32
CA PHE A 177 22.15 -1.42 -19.24
C PHE A 177 22.01 -0.42 -20.39
N THR A 178 21.28 -0.78 -21.44
CA THR A 178 20.97 0.15 -22.53
C THR A 178 19.56 -0.11 -23.01
N TYR A 179 18.65 0.78 -22.62
CA TYR A 179 17.32 0.84 -23.20
C TYR A 179 17.48 1.32 -24.65
N ASN A 180 16.97 0.55 -25.60
CA ASN A 180 17.10 0.80 -27.03
C ASN A 180 15.79 0.41 -27.71
N PHE A 181 14.93 1.39 -27.90
CA PHE A 181 13.58 1.20 -28.44
C PHE A 181 13.17 2.35 -29.36
N THR A 182 12.21 2.09 -30.24
CA THR A 182 11.62 3.05 -31.16
C THR A 182 10.20 3.36 -30.69
N ILE A 183 9.89 4.65 -30.54
CA ILE A 183 8.55 5.14 -30.22
C ILE A 183 7.64 4.87 -31.44
N GLY A 184 6.40 4.44 -31.24
CA GLY A 184 5.46 4.19 -32.33
C GLY A 184 5.18 5.42 -33.21
N THR A 185 4.75 5.20 -34.45
CA THR A 185 4.40 6.29 -35.38
C THR A 185 3.16 7.07 -34.95
N GLU A 186 2.24 6.42 -34.24
CA GLU A 186 1.02 7.03 -33.73
C GLU A 186 1.19 7.62 -32.31
N GLU A 187 2.30 7.33 -31.63
CA GLU A 187 2.52 7.73 -30.23
C GLU A 187 3.02 9.16 -30.14
N HIS A 188 2.22 10.07 -29.57
CA HIS A 188 2.57 11.47 -29.30
C HIS A 188 1.74 11.98 -28.10
N GLY A 189 2.28 12.91 -27.33
CA GLY A 189 1.65 13.42 -26.10
C GLY A 189 2.60 13.49 -24.92
N THR A 190 2.02 13.42 -23.71
CA THR A 190 2.72 13.64 -22.45
C THR A 190 2.96 12.31 -21.72
N PHE A 191 4.20 11.86 -21.76
CA PHE A 191 4.68 10.68 -21.05
C PHE A 191 5.70 11.11 -20.00
N TRP A 192 6.23 10.15 -19.25
CA TRP A 192 7.31 10.36 -18.29
C TRP A 192 8.09 9.07 -18.11
N TRP A 193 9.23 9.14 -17.43
CA TRP A 193 10.01 7.97 -17.06
C TRP A 193 10.31 8.00 -15.57
N HIS A 194 10.35 6.82 -14.94
CA HIS A 194 10.60 6.70 -13.49
C HIS A 194 11.26 5.37 -13.14
N SER A 195 11.76 5.25 -11.90
CA SER A 195 12.22 3.95 -11.39
C SER A 195 11.07 2.97 -11.27
N HIS A 196 11.27 1.74 -11.76
CA HIS A 196 10.38 0.60 -11.56
C HIS A 196 11.14 -0.49 -10.80
N SER A 197 11.73 -0.07 -9.68
CA SER A 197 12.59 -0.85 -8.80
C SER A 197 12.34 -0.37 -7.37
N ASP A 198 11.47 -1.07 -6.63
CA ASP A 198 11.03 -0.70 -5.28
C ASP A 198 10.47 0.75 -5.25
N VAL A 199 10.49 1.40 -4.09
CA VAL A 199 9.94 2.74 -3.84
C VAL A 199 10.82 3.92 -4.29
N GLN A 200 11.87 3.66 -5.08
CA GLN A 200 12.87 4.67 -5.51
C GLN A 200 12.30 5.88 -6.25
N ARG A 201 11.10 5.76 -6.83
CA ARG A 201 10.38 6.87 -7.48
C ARG A 201 10.10 8.03 -6.52
N ALA A 202 9.66 7.75 -5.29
CA ALA A 202 9.36 8.81 -4.32
C ALA A 202 10.63 9.51 -3.78
N ASP A 203 11.78 8.84 -3.82
CA ASP A 203 13.08 9.45 -3.54
C ASP A 203 13.69 10.15 -4.77
N GLY A 204 12.89 10.40 -5.81
CA GLY A 204 13.21 11.35 -6.89
C GLY A 204 13.73 10.76 -8.20
N LEU A 205 13.74 9.44 -8.38
CA LEU A 205 14.22 8.82 -9.63
C LEU A 205 13.14 8.86 -10.73
N TRP A 206 12.89 10.04 -11.29
CA TRP A 206 11.97 10.28 -12.41
C TRP A 206 12.33 11.52 -13.23
N GLY A 207 11.74 11.63 -14.43
CA GLY A 207 11.86 12.79 -15.33
C GLY A 207 10.85 12.77 -16.47
N GLY A 208 10.78 13.86 -17.23
CA GLY A 208 9.77 14.06 -18.28
C GLY A 208 10.08 13.33 -19.58
N LEU A 209 9.04 12.96 -20.34
CA LEU A 209 9.15 12.40 -21.69
C LEU A 209 8.02 12.98 -22.58
N VAL A 210 8.31 14.04 -23.33
CA VAL A 210 7.34 14.64 -24.26
C VAL A 210 7.62 14.14 -25.68
N VAL A 211 6.60 13.60 -26.33
CA VAL A 211 6.69 13.14 -27.72
C VAL A 211 5.81 14.02 -28.59
N HIS A 212 6.46 14.90 -29.35
CA HIS A 212 5.81 15.86 -30.23
C HIS A 212 5.22 15.19 -31.48
N SER A 213 4.02 15.60 -31.87
CA SER A 213 3.35 15.10 -33.08
C SER A 213 3.86 15.86 -34.31
N PRO A 214 4.14 15.18 -35.45
CA PRO A 214 4.48 15.87 -36.70
C PRO A 214 3.29 16.61 -37.36
N ASP A 215 2.06 16.18 -37.05
CA ASP A 215 0.84 16.56 -37.78
C ASP A 215 -0.12 17.41 -36.94
N GLU A 216 0.33 17.97 -35.81
CA GLU A 216 -0.54 18.76 -34.92
C GLU A 216 -0.91 20.13 -35.52
N VAL A 217 -2.21 20.43 -35.47
CA VAL A 217 -2.81 21.69 -35.93
C VAL A 217 -3.28 22.51 -34.72
N ASP A 218 -3.20 23.84 -34.80
CA ASP A 218 -3.56 24.79 -33.75
C ASP A 218 -2.79 24.60 -32.41
N VAL A 219 -1.51 24.23 -32.49
CA VAL A 219 -0.57 24.26 -31.36
C VAL A 219 -0.53 25.67 -30.74
N PRO A 220 -0.71 25.84 -29.41
CA PRO A 220 -0.51 27.12 -28.73
C PRO A 220 0.93 27.65 -28.91
N PRO A 221 1.15 28.97 -28.84
CA PRO A 221 2.45 29.57 -29.20
C PRO A 221 3.61 29.20 -28.26
N GLU A 222 3.32 28.61 -27.09
CA GLU A 222 4.27 28.09 -26.12
C GLU A 222 3.67 26.85 -25.44
N GLU A 223 4.53 25.92 -25.04
CA GLU A 223 4.17 24.74 -24.24
C GLU A 223 5.12 24.58 -23.04
N TYR A 224 4.59 24.15 -21.90
CA TYR A 224 5.36 23.89 -20.69
C TYR A 224 4.97 22.58 -20.01
N LEU A 225 5.95 21.87 -19.44
CA LEU A 225 5.77 20.66 -18.62
C LEU A 225 5.80 21.00 -17.11
N LEU A 226 4.81 20.46 -16.39
CA LEU A 226 4.62 20.53 -14.95
C LEU A 226 4.53 19.11 -14.37
N MET A 227 5.63 18.60 -13.83
CA MET A 227 5.66 17.39 -13.03
C MET A 227 5.35 17.78 -11.58
N VAL A 228 4.21 17.34 -11.06
CA VAL A 228 3.71 17.67 -9.72
C VAL A 228 3.63 16.38 -8.90
N GLY A 229 3.77 16.45 -7.58
CA GLY A 229 3.60 15.27 -6.73
C GLY A 229 3.71 15.56 -5.24
N ASP A 230 3.23 14.62 -4.43
CA ASP A 230 3.52 14.55 -3.00
C ASP A 230 5.02 14.40 -2.70
N TRP A 231 5.43 14.78 -1.49
CA TRP A 231 6.81 14.70 -1.04
C TRP A 231 6.92 14.31 0.43
N PHE A 232 7.77 13.32 0.69
CA PHE A 232 8.13 12.84 2.02
C PHE A 232 9.55 13.27 2.36
N HIS A 233 9.79 13.73 3.59
CA HIS A 233 11.14 14.07 4.07
C HIS A 233 11.94 12.85 4.52
N GLN A 234 11.25 11.78 4.91
CA GLN A 234 11.89 10.48 5.13
C GLN A 234 12.27 9.82 3.79
N ASN A 235 13.27 8.94 3.83
CA ASN A 235 13.59 8.01 2.74
C ASN A 235 12.40 7.04 2.56
N GLN A 236 11.96 6.81 1.31
CA GLN A 236 10.71 6.07 1.10
C GLN A 236 10.78 4.60 1.54
N THR A 237 11.95 3.97 1.62
CA THR A 237 12.09 2.62 2.21
C THR A 237 11.73 2.62 3.70
N SER A 238 11.93 3.73 4.41
CA SER A 238 11.45 3.90 5.81
C SER A 238 9.95 4.13 5.86
N VAL A 239 9.38 4.85 4.88
CA VAL A 239 7.94 5.09 4.75
C VAL A 239 7.21 3.77 4.43
N LEU A 240 7.74 2.96 3.52
CA LEU A 240 7.28 1.60 3.24
C LEU A 240 7.43 0.69 4.46
N GLY A 241 8.55 0.77 5.17
CA GLY A 241 8.79 0.01 6.39
C GLY A 241 7.83 0.33 7.53
N TRP A 242 7.32 1.58 7.61
CA TRP A 242 6.22 1.92 8.50
C TRP A 242 4.87 1.40 7.98
N TYR A 243 4.58 1.55 6.67
CA TYR A 243 3.33 1.06 6.09
C TYR A 243 3.19 -0.46 6.27
N ALA A 244 4.26 -1.21 6.01
CA ALA A 244 4.33 -2.66 6.15
C ALA A 244 4.37 -3.17 7.60
N ASP A 245 4.46 -2.30 8.61
CA ASP A 245 4.30 -2.67 10.02
C ASP A 245 2.80 -2.66 10.39
N ALA A 246 2.33 -3.67 11.12
CA ALA A 246 0.93 -3.82 11.52
C ALA A 246 0.37 -2.60 12.29
N SER A 247 1.22 -1.78 12.92
CA SER A 247 0.79 -0.53 13.59
C SER A 247 0.33 0.57 12.63
N SER A 248 0.54 0.44 11.31
CA SER A 248 -0.11 1.29 10.30
C SER A 248 -1.63 1.02 10.18
N ARG A 249 -2.09 -0.17 10.61
CA ARG A 249 -3.42 -0.77 10.29
C ARG A 249 -3.71 -0.88 8.78
N GLY A 250 -2.72 -0.71 7.90
CA GLY A 250 -2.92 -0.55 6.46
C GLY A 250 -3.26 0.87 5.99
N ASN A 251 -3.28 1.89 6.85
CA ASN A 251 -3.49 3.28 6.43
C ASN A 251 -2.29 3.77 5.61
N GLU A 252 -2.55 4.44 4.48
CA GLU A 252 -1.52 5.01 3.63
C GLU A 252 -0.69 6.08 4.36
N PRO A 253 0.61 6.21 4.04
CA PRO A 253 1.45 7.24 4.63
C PRO A 253 1.07 8.61 4.05
N VAL A 254 0.89 9.59 4.92
CA VAL A 254 0.56 10.97 4.53
C VAL A 254 1.85 11.79 4.34
N PRO A 255 2.02 12.51 3.22
CA PRO A 255 3.24 13.24 2.90
C PRO A 255 3.48 14.42 3.84
N ASP A 256 4.71 14.97 3.80
CA ASP A 256 5.11 16.15 4.56
C ASP A 256 4.94 17.45 3.75
N SER A 257 4.92 17.34 2.42
CA SER A 257 5.01 18.47 1.48
C SER A 257 4.54 18.09 0.06
N LEU A 258 4.67 19.01 -0.90
CA LEU A 258 4.46 18.75 -2.33
C LEU A 258 5.43 19.57 -3.20
N LEU A 259 5.72 19.08 -4.40
CA LEU A 259 6.67 19.70 -5.35
C LEU A 259 6.02 19.97 -6.72
N ILE A 260 6.51 21.01 -7.40
CA ILE A 260 6.39 21.22 -8.85
C ILE A 260 7.80 21.26 -9.43
N ASN A 261 8.12 20.42 -10.42
CA ASN A 261 9.44 20.29 -11.05
C ASN A 261 10.60 20.29 -10.03
N GLY A 262 10.43 19.55 -8.93
CA GLY A 262 11.44 19.41 -7.88
C GLY A 262 11.62 20.64 -6.96
N GLN A 263 10.68 21.59 -6.94
CA GLN A 263 10.66 22.71 -5.99
C GLN A 263 9.30 22.85 -5.30
N GLY A 264 9.32 23.15 -4.00
CA GLY A 264 8.13 23.36 -3.17
C GLY A 264 8.45 24.25 -1.96
N ARG A 265 7.64 24.19 -0.90
CA ARG A 265 7.98 24.79 0.39
C ARG A 265 7.38 24.01 1.57
N PHE A 266 8.17 23.89 2.62
CA PHE A 266 7.75 23.40 3.93
C PHE A 266 7.88 24.48 4.99
N ASN A 267 7.06 24.45 6.04
CA ASN A 267 7.19 25.36 7.18
C ASN A 267 8.14 24.75 8.23
N CYS A 268 9.36 25.26 8.33
CA CYS A 268 10.36 24.78 9.27
C CYS A 268 9.94 24.90 10.75
N SER A 269 8.92 25.72 11.10
CA SER A 269 8.39 25.73 12.48
C SER A 269 7.61 24.47 12.85
N MET A 270 7.25 23.63 11.86
CA MET A 270 6.56 22.35 12.07
C MET A 270 7.53 21.16 12.22
N ALA A 271 8.84 21.40 12.17
CA ALA A 271 9.86 20.37 12.39
C ALA A 271 9.89 19.94 13.86
N VAL A 272 9.30 18.78 14.16
CA VAL A 272 9.18 18.27 15.54
C VAL A 272 10.47 17.59 16.04
N PRO A 273 10.85 17.74 17.32
CA PRO A 273 12.06 17.10 17.88
C PRO A 273 12.10 15.57 17.76
N ALA A 274 10.95 14.91 17.63
CA ALA A 274 10.84 13.46 17.43
C ALA A 274 11.17 12.99 15.99
N ARG A 275 11.18 13.91 15.02
CA ARG A 275 11.56 13.67 13.60
C ARG A 275 12.44 14.85 13.13
N PRO A 276 13.68 14.97 13.64
CA PRO A 276 14.51 16.13 13.37
C PRO A 276 14.94 16.18 11.89
N VAL A 277 14.63 17.30 11.24
CA VAL A 277 14.97 17.57 9.83
C VAL A 277 15.90 18.78 9.72
N ALA A 278 16.87 18.72 8.81
CA ALA A 278 17.69 19.88 8.46
C ALA A 278 16.90 20.78 7.50
N CYS A 279 16.25 21.81 8.05
CA CYS A 279 15.30 22.67 7.33
C CYS A 279 15.83 24.10 7.16
N SER A 280 15.85 24.58 5.92
CA SER A 280 16.08 25.99 5.55
C SER A 280 14.81 26.58 4.97
N GLN A 281 14.26 27.62 5.60
CA GLN A 281 12.92 28.12 5.26
C GLN A 281 12.86 28.72 3.85
N VAL A 282 12.07 28.11 2.98
CA VAL A 282 11.67 28.66 1.67
C VAL A 282 10.36 29.44 1.83
N GLN A 283 10.30 30.68 1.34
CA GLN A 283 9.07 31.48 1.31
C GLN A 283 8.41 31.44 -0.08
N PHE A 284 7.11 31.72 -0.13
CA PHE A 284 6.33 31.84 -1.39
C PHE A 284 7.01 32.77 -2.43
N GLY A 285 7.67 33.84 -1.97
CA GLY A 285 8.37 34.80 -2.83
C GLY A 285 9.80 34.41 -3.26
N ASP A 286 10.37 33.33 -2.72
CA ASP A 286 11.69 32.82 -3.10
C ASP A 286 11.62 31.88 -4.32
N LEU A 287 10.47 31.23 -4.50
CA LEU A 287 10.19 30.33 -5.62
C LEU A 287 10.20 31.08 -6.96
N LYS A 288 10.73 30.44 -8.00
CA LYS A 288 10.60 30.95 -9.37
C LYS A 288 9.12 30.94 -9.79
N PRO A 289 8.63 31.95 -10.55
CA PRO A 289 7.30 31.89 -11.16
C PRO A 289 7.18 30.70 -12.13
N LEU A 290 5.97 30.19 -12.39
CA LEU A 290 5.82 28.99 -13.21
C LEU A 290 6.22 29.18 -14.67
N ILE A 291 5.90 30.30 -15.32
CA ILE A 291 6.14 30.50 -16.77
C ILE A 291 6.68 31.91 -17.09
N MET A 292 7.09 32.14 -18.34
CA MET A 292 7.53 33.46 -18.80
C MET A 292 6.37 34.49 -18.82
N PRO A 293 6.61 35.75 -18.39
CA PRO A 293 5.59 36.79 -18.40
C PRO A 293 5.20 37.22 -19.82
N GLY A 294 3.91 37.52 -20.01
CA GLY A 294 3.36 38.06 -21.26
C GLY A 294 2.56 37.06 -22.10
N GLN A 295 2.62 35.77 -21.79
CA GLN A 295 1.87 34.75 -22.51
C GLN A 295 0.36 34.88 -22.31
N LYS A 296 -0.39 34.99 -23.42
CA LYS A 296 -1.87 35.11 -23.41
C LYS A 296 -2.59 33.76 -23.46
N LYS A 297 -1.99 32.80 -24.15
CA LYS A 297 -2.38 31.40 -24.25
C LYS A 297 -1.11 30.56 -24.32
N ALA A 298 -1.11 29.40 -23.69
CA ALA A 298 -0.07 28.38 -23.80
C ALA A 298 -0.67 27.02 -23.38
N ARG A 299 0.04 25.93 -23.67
CA ARG A 299 -0.29 24.60 -23.16
C ARG A 299 0.49 24.30 -21.88
N LEU A 300 -0.18 23.72 -20.91
CA LEU A 300 0.43 23.14 -19.71
C LEU A 300 0.22 21.62 -19.75
N ARG A 301 1.31 20.88 -19.88
CA ARG A 301 1.33 19.42 -19.80
C ARG A 301 1.58 19.05 -18.35
N VAL A 302 0.61 18.43 -17.68
CA VAL A 302 0.69 18.09 -16.25
C VAL A 302 0.88 16.59 -16.08
N VAL A 303 1.76 16.21 -15.16
CA VAL A 303 2.04 14.83 -14.75
C VAL A 303 1.91 14.71 -13.23
N ASN A 304 1.11 13.78 -12.73
CA ASN A 304 1.20 13.40 -11.32
C ASN A 304 2.31 12.34 -11.14
N THR A 305 3.45 12.80 -10.66
CA THR A 305 4.63 12.00 -10.30
C THR A 305 4.60 11.47 -8.86
N GLY A 306 3.64 11.94 -8.05
CA GLY A 306 3.46 11.63 -6.63
C GLY A 306 3.27 10.16 -6.32
N SER A 307 3.65 9.77 -5.11
CA SER A 307 3.72 8.38 -4.66
C SER A 307 2.44 7.87 -3.99
N VAL A 308 1.55 8.76 -3.52
CA VAL A 308 0.28 8.39 -2.86
C VAL A 308 -0.88 9.26 -3.33
N ALA A 309 -0.71 10.59 -3.33
CA ALA A 309 -1.82 11.52 -3.40
C ALA A 309 -2.32 11.78 -4.82
N GLY A 310 -3.64 11.83 -4.99
CA GLY A 310 -4.24 12.55 -6.10
C GLY A 310 -3.96 14.04 -5.99
N LEU A 311 -4.03 14.78 -7.10
CA LEU A 311 -3.87 16.24 -7.08
C LEU A 311 -4.87 16.95 -7.99
N SER A 312 -5.50 17.98 -7.45
CA SER A 312 -6.40 18.89 -8.17
C SER A 312 -5.75 20.27 -8.30
N LEU A 313 -6.10 21.02 -9.35
CA LEU A 313 -5.45 22.29 -9.68
C LEU A 313 -6.46 23.42 -9.86
N ARG A 314 -6.13 24.65 -9.44
CA ARG A 314 -6.95 25.86 -9.70
C ARG A 314 -6.11 27.02 -10.22
N PHE A 315 -6.56 27.69 -11.28
CA PHE A 315 -5.83 28.79 -11.93
C PHE A 315 -6.47 30.15 -11.66
N GLY A 316 -5.77 31.01 -10.89
CA GLY A 316 -6.20 32.36 -10.56
C GLY A 316 -6.30 33.27 -11.78
N GLY A 317 -7.53 33.54 -12.23
CA GLY A 317 -7.81 34.50 -13.31
C GLY A 317 -7.69 33.97 -14.74
N ALA A 318 -7.46 32.66 -14.94
CA ALA A 318 -7.54 32.01 -16.25
C ALA A 318 -8.90 31.33 -16.46
N VAL A 319 -9.17 30.90 -17.70
CA VAL A 319 -9.88 29.65 -17.95
C VAL A 319 -8.91 28.62 -18.51
N ILE A 320 -9.16 27.35 -18.22
CA ILE A 320 -8.42 26.20 -18.76
C ILE A 320 -9.41 25.25 -19.45
N ARG A 321 -8.90 24.41 -20.36
CA ARG A 321 -9.61 23.27 -20.93
C ARG A 321 -8.66 22.08 -21.02
N ALA A 322 -9.07 20.92 -20.51
CA ALA A 322 -8.39 19.67 -20.82
C ALA A 322 -8.61 19.30 -22.29
N VAL A 323 -7.52 19.11 -23.02
CA VAL A 323 -7.53 18.80 -24.46
C VAL A 323 -6.97 17.40 -24.76
N ARG A 324 -6.09 16.87 -23.91
CA ARG A 324 -5.63 15.47 -23.95
C ARG A 324 -5.48 14.89 -22.55
N VAL A 325 -5.55 13.57 -22.45
CA VAL A 325 -5.18 12.79 -21.24
C VAL A 325 -4.14 11.74 -21.56
N ASP A 326 -3.36 11.35 -20.55
CA ASP A 326 -2.34 10.29 -20.59
C ASP A 326 -1.44 10.37 -21.84
N GLY A 327 -1.35 9.29 -22.63
CA GLY A 327 -0.55 9.20 -23.86
C GLY A 327 -1.07 10.01 -25.05
N GLY A 328 -1.55 11.23 -24.79
CA GLY A 328 -1.97 12.21 -25.81
C GLY A 328 -3.40 12.05 -26.34
N PHE A 329 -4.24 11.25 -25.68
CA PHE A 329 -5.56 10.92 -26.16
C PHE A 329 -6.51 12.13 -26.06
N ALA A 330 -7.02 12.59 -27.22
CA ALA A 330 -7.79 13.83 -27.30
C ALA A 330 -9.17 13.71 -26.61
N VAL A 331 -9.50 14.69 -25.78
CA VAL A 331 -10.73 14.75 -24.99
C VAL A 331 -11.51 16.04 -25.21
N LYS A 332 -12.80 16.01 -24.85
CA LYS A 332 -13.72 17.15 -24.94
C LYS A 332 -14.16 17.55 -23.52
N ALA A 333 -13.51 18.56 -22.97
CA ALA A 333 -13.90 19.20 -21.71
C ALA A 333 -14.49 20.61 -21.93
N GLU A 334 -15.30 21.07 -20.98
CA GLU A 334 -15.72 22.48 -20.91
C GLU A 334 -14.56 23.39 -20.45
N ALA A 335 -14.77 24.71 -20.49
CA ALA A 335 -13.77 25.68 -20.03
C ALA A 335 -14.05 26.09 -18.57
N THR A 336 -13.10 25.84 -17.67
CA THR A 336 -13.25 25.92 -16.21
C THR A 336 -12.09 26.71 -15.57
N GLU A 337 -12.12 26.95 -14.26
CA GLU A 337 -10.95 27.42 -13.48
C GLU A 337 -10.14 26.29 -12.85
N THR A 338 -10.71 25.07 -12.78
CA THR A 338 -10.14 23.92 -12.05
C THR A 338 -9.87 22.71 -12.93
N VAL A 339 -8.83 21.97 -12.58
CA VAL A 339 -8.65 20.57 -12.97
C VAL A 339 -9.08 19.72 -11.79
N GLY A 340 -9.88 18.70 -12.07
CA GLY A 340 -10.22 17.67 -11.09
C GLY A 340 -9.02 16.78 -10.74
N ILE A 341 -9.28 15.73 -9.97
CA ILE A 341 -8.20 14.90 -9.40
C ILE A 341 -7.45 14.18 -10.53
N ILE A 342 -6.15 14.45 -10.64
CA ILE A 342 -5.17 13.70 -11.40
C ILE A 342 -4.50 12.73 -10.43
N TYR A 343 -4.69 11.42 -10.59
CA TYR A 343 -4.09 10.41 -9.71
C TYR A 343 -2.65 10.06 -10.11
N PRO A 344 -1.83 9.48 -9.22
CA PRO A 344 -0.47 9.04 -9.54
C PRO A 344 -0.35 8.30 -10.87
N GLY A 345 0.51 8.80 -11.77
CA GLY A 345 0.74 8.26 -13.11
C GLY A 345 -0.17 8.80 -14.23
N GLU A 346 -1.28 9.47 -13.89
CA GLU A 346 -2.13 10.12 -14.89
C GLU A 346 -1.52 11.43 -15.41
N ARG A 347 -1.85 11.79 -16.66
CA ARG A 347 -1.43 13.06 -17.29
C ARG A 347 -2.61 13.80 -17.91
N VAL A 348 -2.48 15.12 -18.02
CA VAL A 348 -3.45 15.97 -18.74
C VAL A 348 -2.74 17.13 -19.45
N ASP A 349 -3.11 17.37 -20.71
CA ASP A 349 -2.73 18.56 -21.45
C ASP A 349 -3.85 19.60 -21.30
N LEU A 350 -3.47 20.79 -20.82
CA LEU A 350 -4.39 21.90 -20.51
C LEU A 350 -4.08 23.11 -21.40
N ASP A 351 -5.03 23.53 -22.22
CA ASP A 351 -4.94 24.81 -22.93
C ASP A 351 -5.57 25.90 -22.07
N PHE A 352 -4.81 26.97 -21.74
CA PHE A 352 -5.31 28.08 -20.91
C PHE A 352 -5.37 29.43 -21.64
N GLU A 353 -6.26 30.30 -21.16
CA GLU A 353 -6.43 31.67 -21.64
C GLU A 353 -6.80 32.61 -20.47
N TRP A 354 -6.15 33.77 -20.38
CA TRP A 354 -6.43 34.74 -19.32
C TRP A 354 -7.78 35.46 -19.49
N LYS A 355 -8.52 35.61 -18.40
CA LYS A 355 -9.75 36.41 -18.37
C LYS A 355 -9.39 37.88 -18.54
N GLY A 356 -9.83 38.50 -19.65
CA GLY A 356 -9.37 39.82 -20.10
C GLY A 356 -9.61 41.02 -19.16
N ASN A 357 -10.32 40.83 -18.05
CA ASN A 357 -10.56 41.84 -17.01
C ASN A 357 -9.72 41.62 -15.73
N HIS A 358 -8.82 40.62 -15.69
CA HIS A 358 -8.00 40.35 -14.51
C HIS A 358 -6.77 41.28 -14.45
N VAL A 359 -6.54 41.93 -13.30
CA VAL A 359 -5.53 43.00 -13.12
C VAL A 359 -4.74 42.80 -11.80
N ARG A 360 -4.69 41.57 -11.29
CA ARG A 360 -3.98 41.21 -10.05
C ARG A 360 -3.10 39.99 -10.29
N ASP A 361 -2.24 39.71 -9.31
CA ASP A 361 -1.24 38.65 -9.36
C ASP A 361 -1.86 37.30 -9.80
N HIS A 362 -1.15 36.55 -10.63
CA HIS A 362 -1.63 35.30 -11.22
C HIS A 362 -0.99 34.09 -10.54
N TRP A 363 -1.77 33.06 -10.19
CA TRP A 363 -1.28 31.88 -9.46
C TRP A 363 -1.92 30.57 -9.91
N LEU A 364 -1.22 29.48 -9.66
CA LEU A 364 -1.72 28.11 -9.67
C LEU A 364 -1.82 27.66 -8.21
N THR A 365 -2.95 27.12 -7.78
CA THR A 365 -3.05 26.41 -6.49
C THR A 365 -3.12 24.91 -6.75
N VAL A 366 -2.24 24.16 -6.11
CA VAL A 366 -2.28 22.69 -6.03
C VAL A 366 -3.00 22.31 -4.73
N TYR A 367 -3.91 21.35 -4.83
CA TYR A 367 -4.58 20.70 -3.70
C TYR A 367 -4.21 19.21 -3.78
N LEU A 368 -3.63 18.66 -2.70
CA LEU A 368 -3.56 17.21 -2.54
C LEU A 368 -4.94 16.68 -2.19
N ASP A 369 -5.31 15.56 -2.81
CA ASP A 369 -6.51 14.80 -2.48
C ASP A 369 -6.27 13.95 -1.22
N ASP A 370 -7.21 13.99 -0.28
CA ASP A 370 -7.09 13.38 1.06
C ASP A 370 -7.98 12.14 1.27
N GLU A 371 -8.60 11.59 0.20
CA GLU A 371 -9.47 10.40 0.30
C GLU A 371 -8.75 9.19 0.93
N ASN A 372 -7.44 9.06 0.67
CA ASN A 372 -6.61 7.98 1.19
C ASN A 372 -5.78 8.40 2.43
N PHE A 373 -6.01 9.57 3.05
CA PHE A 373 -5.22 10.05 4.20
C PHE A 373 -5.79 9.59 5.55
N GLY A 374 -5.60 8.31 5.89
CA GLY A 374 -6.13 7.70 7.11
C GLY A 374 -5.62 8.26 8.45
N PHE A 375 -4.52 9.02 8.45
CA PHE A 375 -4.01 9.73 9.63
C PHE A 375 -3.67 11.19 9.30
N PRO A 376 -3.95 12.17 10.18
CA PRO A 376 -3.54 13.56 9.95
C PRO A 376 -2.02 13.72 10.07
N ASN A 377 -1.41 14.46 9.15
CA ASN A 377 -0.05 15.01 9.33
C ASN A 377 -0.15 16.52 9.60
N PRO A 378 -0.06 17.00 10.86
CA PRO A 378 -0.18 18.43 11.18
C PRO A 378 0.91 19.32 10.57
N ALA A 379 2.02 18.72 10.09
CA ALA A 379 3.10 19.46 9.43
C ALA A 379 2.84 19.69 7.92
N LEU A 380 1.97 18.89 7.31
CA LEU A 380 1.60 19.01 5.90
C LEU A 380 0.74 20.26 5.68
N ASN A 381 1.12 21.09 4.72
CA ASN A 381 0.16 21.97 4.06
C ASN A 381 -0.31 21.31 2.74
N PRO A 382 -1.52 20.73 2.70
CA PRO A 382 -2.03 20.03 1.52
C PRO A 382 -2.48 20.98 0.39
N THR A 383 -2.51 22.29 0.63
CA THR A 383 -2.92 23.28 -0.39
C THR A 383 -1.87 24.38 -0.53
N GLN A 384 -1.15 24.39 -1.67
CA GLN A 384 -0.06 25.33 -1.91
C GLN A 384 -0.26 26.12 -3.21
N SER A 385 -0.16 27.45 -3.13
CA SER A 385 -0.15 28.32 -4.32
C SER A 385 1.26 28.57 -4.87
N PHE A 386 1.36 28.81 -6.17
CA PHE A 386 2.60 29.12 -6.89
C PHE A 386 2.33 30.29 -7.85
N SER A 387 3.17 31.33 -7.83
CA SER A 387 3.04 32.45 -8.76
C SER A 387 3.22 31.99 -10.20
N ILE A 388 2.30 32.32 -11.10
CA ILE A 388 2.45 32.01 -12.54
C ILE A 388 3.36 33.04 -13.22
N PHE A 389 3.28 34.30 -12.81
CA PHE A 389 4.17 35.38 -13.24
C PHE A 389 4.77 36.12 -12.03
N ARG A 390 5.90 36.80 -12.22
CA ARG A 390 6.52 37.64 -11.18
C ARG A 390 5.74 38.94 -11.00
N SER A 391 5.24 39.22 -9.80
CA SER A 391 4.49 40.46 -9.50
C SER A 391 5.33 41.71 -9.84
N SER A 392 4.68 42.71 -10.46
CA SER A 392 5.31 44.00 -10.76
C SER A 392 5.37 44.94 -9.55
N THR A 393 4.56 44.68 -8.52
CA THR A 393 4.48 45.45 -7.28
C THR A 393 5.44 44.92 -6.22
N LYS A 394 6.57 45.62 -6.01
CA LYS A 394 7.43 45.41 -4.84
C LYS A 394 6.63 45.61 -3.56
N GLY A 395 6.26 44.52 -2.89
CA GLY A 395 5.45 44.49 -1.67
C GLY A 395 4.14 43.70 -1.76
N SER A 396 3.73 43.22 -2.95
CA SER A 396 2.66 42.19 -3.06
C SER A 396 3.30 40.81 -2.89
N SER A 397 3.62 40.44 -1.65
CA SER A 397 4.34 39.20 -1.29
C SER A 397 3.49 38.19 -0.52
N ASN A 398 2.18 38.41 -0.43
CA ASN A 398 1.27 37.53 0.29
C ASN A 398 0.81 36.40 -0.64
N GLU A 399 0.91 35.15 -0.17
CA GLU A 399 0.27 34.01 -0.82
C GLU A 399 -1.26 34.25 -0.85
N PRO A 400 -1.96 33.97 -1.97
CA PRO A 400 -3.41 34.07 -2.03
C PRO A 400 -4.04 33.05 -1.09
N VAL A 401 -5.02 33.48 -0.28
CA VAL A 401 -5.77 32.57 0.60
C VAL A 401 -6.55 31.56 -0.28
N PRO A 402 -6.27 30.25 -0.18
CA PRO A 402 -7.02 29.25 -0.96
C PRO A 402 -8.46 29.15 -0.47
N ARG A 403 -9.43 28.99 -1.39
CA ARG A 403 -10.74 28.43 -1.05
C ARG A 403 -10.70 26.91 -1.25
N PRO A 404 -11.48 26.10 -0.52
CA PRO A 404 -11.63 24.67 -0.79
C PRO A 404 -12.06 24.36 -2.23
N LEU A 405 -12.08 23.07 -2.58
CA LEU A 405 -12.72 22.57 -3.81
C LEU A 405 -14.16 22.16 -3.50
N GLU A 406 -15.08 22.49 -4.39
CA GLU A 406 -16.43 21.91 -4.39
C GLU A 406 -16.41 20.57 -5.16
N GLN A 407 -17.38 19.68 -4.91
CA GLN A 407 -17.31 18.29 -5.39
C GLN A 407 -17.28 18.21 -6.93
N ASP A 408 -18.06 19.04 -7.61
CA ASP A 408 -18.06 19.17 -9.07
C ASP A 408 -16.70 19.62 -9.60
N GLU A 409 -16.01 20.54 -8.90
CA GLU A 409 -14.67 21.00 -9.25
C GLU A 409 -13.62 19.88 -9.17
N THR A 410 -13.78 18.91 -8.26
CA THR A 410 -12.89 17.73 -8.17
C THR A 410 -13.18 16.67 -9.26
N GLN A 411 -14.40 16.63 -9.79
CA GLN A 411 -14.88 15.59 -10.70
C GLN A 411 -14.73 15.94 -12.20
N VAL A 412 -14.10 17.08 -12.53
CA VAL A 412 -13.88 17.56 -13.92
C VAL A 412 -13.13 16.55 -14.81
N LEU A 413 -12.24 15.74 -14.22
CA LEU A 413 -11.49 14.69 -14.93
C LEU A 413 -12.01 13.27 -14.70
N ASP A 414 -13.13 13.08 -13.99
CA ASP A 414 -13.70 11.73 -13.83
C ASP A 414 -14.08 11.16 -15.20
N SER A 415 -13.65 9.92 -15.44
CA SER A 415 -14.08 9.03 -16.52
C SER A 415 -15.58 9.00 -16.82
N GLN A 416 -16.45 9.30 -15.86
CA GLN A 416 -17.91 9.41 -16.06
C GLN A 416 -18.32 10.73 -16.72
N ASN A 417 -17.55 11.79 -16.53
CA ASN A 417 -17.86 13.17 -16.96
C ASN A 417 -17.08 13.58 -18.22
N LEU A 418 -15.87 13.03 -18.40
CA LEU A 418 -14.98 13.34 -19.52
C LEU A 418 -15.28 12.44 -20.73
N GLN A 419 -15.34 13.02 -21.93
CA GLN A 419 -15.59 12.30 -23.18
C GLN A 419 -14.39 12.40 -24.14
N ALA A 420 -14.18 11.37 -24.97
CA ALA A 420 -13.24 11.44 -26.08
C ALA A 420 -13.65 12.53 -27.10
N ALA A 421 -12.68 13.19 -27.73
CA ALA A 421 -12.94 14.25 -28.71
C ALA A 421 -13.55 13.73 -30.03
N THR A 422 -13.38 12.43 -30.33
CA THR A 422 -13.83 11.77 -31.54
C THR A 422 -14.57 10.48 -31.21
N LYS A 423 -15.63 10.16 -31.96
CA LYS A 423 -16.33 8.88 -31.81
C LYS A 423 -15.41 7.71 -32.14
N VAL A 424 -15.35 6.73 -31.25
CA VAL A 424 -14.58 5.49 -31.43
C VAL A 424 -15.20 4.66 -32.57
N SER A 425 -14.36 4.04 -33.40
CA SER A 425 -14.81 3.28 -34.59
C SER A 425 -13.96 2.05 -34.94
N ASP A 426 -12.78 1.96 -34.31
CA ASP A 426 -11.84 0.85 -34.31
C ASP A 426 -12.16 -0.23 -33.25
N LEU A 427 -12.90 0.12 -32.20
CA LEU A 427 -13.26 -0.81 -31.11
C LEU A 427 -14.44 -1.72 -31.52
N PRO A 428 -14.29 -3.07 -31.49
CA PRO A 428 -15.41 -3.99 -31.69
C PRO A 428 -16.51 -3.79 -30.64
N PRO A 429 -17.80 -3.86 -31.00
CA PRO A 429 -18.91 -3.53 -30.07
C PRO A 429 -19.11 -4.56 -28.95
N LYS A 430 -18.54 -5.76 -29.08
CA LYS A 430 -18.54 -6.80 -28.04
C LYS A 430 -17.11 -7.33 -27.87
N ALA A 431 -16.70 -7.62 -26.64
CA ALA A 431 -15.44 -8.30 -26.36
C ALA A 431 -15.47 -9.79 -26.77
N GLU A 432 -14.29 -10.31 -27.11
CA GLU A 432 -14.06 -11.73 -27.38
C GLU A 432 -13.64 -12.50 -26.11
N GLN A 433 -13.11 -11.79 -25.13
CA GLN A 433 -12.68 -12.30 -23.83
C GLN A 433 -12.99 -11.25 -22.76
N THR A 434 -13.31 -11.71 -21.56
CA THR A 434 -13.54 -10.87 -20.39
C THR A 434 -12.66 -11.38 -19.25
N ILE A 435 -12.03 -10.47 -18.52
CA ILE A 435 -11.22 -10.72 -17.34
C ILE A 435 -11.87 -9.96 -16.19
N LEU A 436 -12.16 -10.65 -15.10
CA LEU A 436 -12.76 -10.10 -13.89
C LEU A 436 -11.70 -10.09 -12.79
N LEU A 437 -11.38 -8.90 -12.29
CA LEU A 437 -10.41 -8.67 -11.22
C LEU A 437 -11.11 -8.05 -10.02
N TYR A 438 -10.73 -8.48 -8.82
CA TYR A 438 -11.06 -7.86 -7.55
C TYR A 438 -9.75 -7.49 -6.87
N ALA A 439 -9.54 -6.20 -6.62
CA ALA A 439 -8.39 -5.65 -5.91
C ALA A 439 -8.79 -5.36 -4.45
N LYS A 440 -7.92 -5.72 -3.51
CA LYS A 440 -8.08 -5.47 -2.07
C LYS A 440 -6.72 -5.37 -1.38
N VAL A 441 -6.61 -4.61 -0.28
CA VAL A 441 -5.49 -4.69 0.67
C VAL A 441 -5.96 -5.43 1.93
N GLU A 442 -5.30 -6.55 2.24
CA GLU A 442 -5.67 -7.42 3.36
C GLU A 442 -4.58 -7.48 4.44
N LYS A 443 -4.99 -7.84 5.66
CA LYS A 443 -4.15 -7.90 6.87
C LYS A 443 -4.28 -9.28 7.50
N LEU A 444 -3.66 -10.27 6.87
CA LEU A 444 -3.80 -11.67 7.27
C LEU A 444 -2.83 -11.99 8.43
N ALA A 445 -3.26 -12.75 9.44
CA ALA A 445 -2.44 -12.94 10.64
C ALA A 445 -1.20 -13.81 10.34
N HIS A 446 -1.28 -14.66 9.31
CA HIS A 446 -0.15 -15.43 8.77
C HIS A 446 0.87 -14.57 7.98
N MET A 447 0.54 -13.31 7.66
CA MET A 447 1.41 -12.32 7.01
C MET A 447 1.89 -11.24 7.99
N ASP A 448 2.12 -11.60 9.27
CA ASP A 448 2.49 -10.69 10.36
C ASP A 448 1.48 -9.53 10.60
N TYR A 449 0.23 -9.65 10.09
CA TYR A 449 -0.78 -8.58 10.03
C TYR A 449 -0.32 -7.32 9.28
N ALA A 450 0.72 -7.44 8.45
CA ALA A 450 1.16 -6.39 7.54
C ALA A 450 0.14 -6.21 6.39
N PRO A 451 -0.10 -4.97 5.90
CA PRO A 451 -0.88 -4.79 4.68
C PRO A 451 -0.16 -5.44 3.49
N VAL A 452 -0.93 -6.24 2.75
CA VAL A 452 -0.54 -6.90 1.49
C VAL A 452 -1.69 -6.71 0.50
N GLY A 453 -1.35 -6.32 -0.72
CA GLY A 453 -2.29 -6.18 -1.83
C GLY A 453 -2.54 -7.51 -2.53
N PHE A 454 -3.82 -7.79 -2.79
CA PHE A 454 -4.28 -8.98 -3.48
C PHE A 454 -5.09 -8.60 -4.72
N ILE A 455 -4.92 -9.38 -5.78
CA ILE A 455 -5.81 -9.42 -6.93
C ILE A 455 -6.27 -10.86 -7.13
N ASN A 456 -7.59 -11.09 -7.06
CA ASN A 456 -8.23 -12.41 -7.12
C ASN A 456 -7.60 -13.44 -6.14
N HIS A 457 -7.42 -13.07 -4.87
CA HIS A 457 -6.76 -13.87 -3.82
C HIS A 457 -5.28 -14.21 -4.09
N THR A 458 -4.60 -13.48 -4.98
CA THR A 458 -3.13 -13.64 -5.17
C THR A 458 -2.42 -12.31 -4.96
N SER A 459 -1.29 -12.34 -4.25
CA SER A 459 -0.34 -11.24 -4.13
C SER A 459 0.90 -11.49 -5.02
N TRP A 460 1.54 -10.44 -5.50
CA TRP A 460 2.72 -10.54 -6.37
C TRP A 460 4.03 -10.21 -5.64
N THR A 461 5.05 -11.06 -5.78
CA THR A 461 6.42 -10.77 -5.30
C THR A 461 7.46 -10.76 -6.45
N PRO A 462 8.37 -9.77 -6.53
CA PRO A 462 9.34 -9.65 -7.63
C PRO A 462 10.27 -10.86 -7.82
N GLN A 463 10.17 -11.51 -8.99
CA GLN A 463 10.83 -12.79 -9.24
C GLN A 463 12.29 -12.68 -9.71
N THR A 464 13.16 -13.60 -9.25
CA THR A 464 14.57 -13.68 -9.69
C THR A 464 14.94 -15.12 -10.06
N PRO A 465 15.20 -15.45 -11.35
CA PRO A 465 15.19 -14.55 -12.52
C PRO A 465 13.77 -14.03 -12.87
N PRO A 466 13.68 -12.92 -13.62
CA PRO A 466 12.40 -12.30 -13.98
C PRO A 466 11.53 -13.22 -14.84
N LEU A 467 10.20 -13.03 -14.81
CA LEU A 467 9.23 -13.92 -15.47
C LEU A 467 9.54 -14.21 -16.94
N LEU A 468 9.95 -13.19 -17.70
CA LEU A 468 10.28 -13.30 -19.12
C LEU A 468 11.49 -14.22 -19.40
N ALA A 469 12.25 -14.59 -18.37
CA ALA A 469 13.34 -15.58 -18.41
C ALA A 469 12.99 -16.92 -17.73
N GLN A 470 11.78 -17.08 -17.19
CA GLN A 470 11.25 -18.32 -16.62
C GLN A 470 10.41 -19.12 -17.64
N ASN A 471 9.93 -20.32 -17.25
CA ASN A 471 8.93 -21.05 -18.03
C ASN A 471 7.52 -20.58 -17.62
N ARG A 472 6.62 -20.36 -18.59
CA ARG A 472 5.23 -19.91 -18.34
C ARG A 472 4.51 -20.76 -17.29
N THR A 473 4.81 -22.06 -17.20
CA THR A 473 4.14 -22.99 -16.27
C THR A 473 4.55 -22.84 -14.80
N SER A 474 5.61 -22.10 -14.45
CA SER A 474 5.95 -21.80 -13.04
C SER A 474 5.44 -20.42 -12.58
N TRP A 475 4.74 -19.69 -13.45
CA TRP A 475 4.18 -18.39 -13.08
C TRP A 475 2.92 -18.59 -12.23
N ASP A 476 1.99 -19.45 -12.66
CA ASP A 476 0.71 -19.69 -11.97
C ASP A 476 0.89 -20.39 -10.60
N GLU A 477 2.09 -20.87 -10.28
CA GLU A 477 2.47 -21.37 -8.95
C GLU A 477 2.67 -20.25 -7.91
N ASN A 478 2.76 -18.98 -8.33
CA ASN A 478 3.20 -17.85 -7.49
C ASN A 478 2.36 -16.55 -7.64
N GLN A 479 1.38 -16.48 -8.54
CA GLN A 479 0.69 -15.23 -8.96
C GLN A 479 -0.44 -15.51 -9.96
N PHE A 480 -1.40 -14.58 -10.09
CA PHE A 480 -2.43 -14.61 -11.15
C PHE A 480 -1.98 -13.88 -12.43
N VAL A 481 -1.78 -14.63 -13.53
CA VAL A 481 -1.40 -14.08 -14.85
C VAL A 481 -2.41 -14.46 -15.96
N PRO A 482 -3.52 -13.72 -16.10
CA PRO A 482 -4.45 -13.82 -17.23
C PRO A 482 -3.80 -13.96 -18.62
N TYR A 483 -4.15 -15.05 -19.30
CA TYR A 483 -3.72 -15.37 -20.66
C TYR A 483 -4.66 -14.76 -21.71
N VAL A 484 -4.12 -14.10 -22.74
CA VAL A 484 -4.85 -13.56 -23.89
C VAL A 484 -4.26 -14.12 -25.18
N GLY A 485 -4.88 -15.19 -25.69
CA GLY A 485 -4.48 -15.84 -26.93
C GLY A 485 -4.98 -15.10 -28.17
N VAL A 486 -4.08 -14.44 -28.92
CA VAL A 486 -4.38 -13.67 -30.15
C VAL A 486 -3.97 -14.43 -31.42
N SER A 487 -4.53 -14.07 -32.58
CA SER A 487 -4.16 -14.67 -33.87
C SER A 487 -3.40 -13.67 -34.75
N TYR A 488 -2.62 -14.18 -35.71
CA TYR A 488 -1.76 -13.32 -36.56
C TYR A 488 -2.58 -12.25 -37.29
N ASN A 489 -2.20 -10.98 -37.12
CA ASN A 489 -2.90 -9.79 -37.62
C ASN A 489 -4.41 -9.74 -37.26
N LYS A 490 -4.80 -10.36 -36.15
CA LYS A 490 -6.15 -10.34 -35.57
C LYS A 490 -6.07 -10.09 -34.07
N PRO A 491 -5.86 -8.82 -33.65
CA PRO A 491 -5.96 -8.45 -32.25
C PRO A 491 -7.39 -8.63 -31.76
N LYS A 492 -7.54 -8.89 -30.47
CA LYS A 492 -8.85 -9.11 -29.83
C LYS A 492 -9.27 -7.89 -29.01
N ARG A 493 -10.58 -7.65 -28.91
CA ARG A 493 -11.11 -6.87 -27.78
C ARG A 493 -11.19 -7.76 -26.54
N VAL A 494 -10.52 -7.34 -25.48
CA VAL A 494 -10.60 -7.92 -24.13
C VAL A 494 -11.21 -6.87 -23.21
N ASP A 495 -12.28 -7.21 -22.50
CA ASP A 495 -12.78 -6.34 -21.42
C ASP A 495 -12.14 -6.76 -20.10
N ILE A 496 -11.58 -5.81 -19.36
CA ILE A 496 -11.01 -5.99 -18.02
C ILE A 496 -11.90 -5.20 -17.05
N ILE A 497 -12.57 -5.91 -16.15
CA ILE A 497 -13.33 -5.32 -15.05
C ILE A 497 -12.41 -5.33 -13.83
N ILE A 498 -12.22 -4.18 -13.20
CA ILE A 498 -11.50 -4.08 -11.92
C ILE A 498 -12.49 -3.59 -10.88
N ASN A 499 -12.86 -4.48 -9.96
CA ASN A 499 -13.61 -4.17 -8.76
C ASN A 499 -12.63 -3.77 -7.66
N ASN A 500 -12.95 -2.72 -6.91
CA ASN A 500 -12.19 -2.26 -5.75
C ASN A 500 -12.96 -2.63 -4.48
N LEU A 501 -12.31 -3.39 -3.59
CA LEU A 501 -12.85 -3.86 -2.31
C LEU A 501 -12.28 -3.10 -1.09
N ASP A 502 -11.62 -1.96 -1.33
CA ASP A 502 -11.06 -1.08 -0.31
C ASP A 502 -11.83 0.25 -0.20
N ASP A 503 -11.59 0.97 0.91
CA ASP A 503 -12.23 2.26 1.23
C ASP A 503 -11.56 3.49 0.58
N GLY A 504 -10.34 3.31 0.06
CA GLY A 504 -9.64 4.28 -0.77
C GLY A 504 -9.85 4.07 -2.27
N ALA A 505 -9.38 5.00 -3.10
CA ALA A 505 -9.40 4.87 -4.56
C ALA A 505 -8.01 4.53 -5.11
N HIS A 506 -7.93 3.56 -6.04
CA HIS A 506 -6.66 2.96 -6.49
C HIS A 506 -6.38 3.31 -7.97
N PRO A 507 -5.33 4.09 -8.30
CA PRO A 507 -4.93 4.33 -9.68
C PRO A 507 -4.28 3.08 -10.28
N PHE A 508 -4.95 2.37 -11.17
CA PHE A 508 -4.38 1.23 -11.89
C PHE A 508 -3.72 1.67 -13.20
N HIS A 509 -2.46 1.31 -13.39
CA HIS A 509 -1.68 1.51 -14.62
C HIS A 509 -1.50 0.18 -15.36
N LEU A 510 -1.62 0.18 -16.70
CA LEU A 510 -1.35 -0.98 -17.57
C LEU A 510 -0.16 -0.70 -18.50
N HIS A 511 0.89 -1.53 -18.42
CA HIS A 511 2.05 -1.43 -19.30
C HIS A 511 1.75 -1.85 -20.76
N GLY A 512 2.49 -1.28 -21.71
CA GLY A 512 2.50 -1.70 -23.12
C GLY A 512 1.22 -1.46 -23.93
N HIS A 513 0.17 -0.94 -23.28
CA HIS A 513 -1.16 -0.80 -23.84
C HIS A 513 -1.86 0.46 -23.33
N SER A 514 -2.79 0.95 -24.15
CA SER A 514 -3.78 1.93 -23.76
C SER A 514 -5.16 1.28 -23.86
N PHE A 515 -6.04 1.53 -22.90
CA PHE A 515 -7.40 1.01 -22.84
C PHE A 515 -8.44 2.12 -23.00
N TYR A 516 -9.65 1.76 -23.43
CA TYR A 516 -10.83 2.64 -23.39
C TYR A 516 -11.57 2.42 -22.06
N VAL A 517 -11.80 3.47 -21.27
CA VAL A 517 -12.63 3.39 -20.06
C VAL A 517 -14.10 3.43 -20.50
N LEU A 518 -14.77 2.27 -20.51
CA LEU A 518 -16.17 2.15 -20.93
C LEU A 518 -17.14 2.50 -19.80
N SER A 519 -16.73 2.26 -18.56
CA SER A 519 -17.50 2.59 -17.37
C SER A 519 -16.59 2.79 -16.17
N SER A 520 -17.04 3.63 -15.25
CA SER A 520 -16.48 3.81 -13.92
C SER A 520 -17.65 4.05 -12.98
N TYR A 521 -17.59 3.48 -11.79
CA TYR A 521 -18.63 3.60 -10.78
C TYR A 521 -18.02 3.73 -9.39
N ARG A 522 -18.42 4.80 -8.69
CA ARG A 522 -18.10 5.05 -7.29
C ARG A 522 -19.34 4.76 -6.45
N ASN A 523 -19.23 3.87 -5.47
CA ASN A 523 -20.35 3.57 -4.59
C ASN A 523 -20.70 4.80 -3.72
N PRO A 524 -21.96 5.30 -3.71
CA PRO A 524 -22.31 6.52 -2.98
C PRO A 524 -22.23 6.41 -1.45
N GLY A 525 -22.23 5.20 -0.86
CA GLY A 525 -22.20 5.01 0.61
C GLY A 525 -21.19 3.96 1.09
N ARG A 526 -20.91 3.95 2.41
CA ARG A 526 -20.09 2.92 3.09
C ARG A 526 -20.92 1.71 3.59
N GLY A 527 -22.19 1.58 3.18
CA GLY A 527 -23.09 0.50 3.60
C GLY A 527 -23.23 -0.66 2.60
N SER A 528 -22.46 -0.66 1.51
CA SER A 528 -22.59 -1.61 0.40
C SER A 528 -21.29 -1.75 -0.39
N TRP A 529 -21.31 -2.60 -1.41
CA TRP A 529 -20.27 -2.72 -2.44
C TRP A 529 -20.86 -2.39 -3.81
N GLY A 530 -20.14 -1.57 -4.58
CA GLY A 530 -20.49 -1.17 -5.94
C GLY A 530 -19.83 -2.04 -7.01
N SER A 531 -19.44 -3.27 -6.68
CA SER A 531 -18.80 -4.20 -7.62
C SER A 531 -19.74 -4.64 -8.75
N TYR A 532 -19.17 -5.01 -9.90
CA TYR A 532 -19.88 -5.49 -11.08
C TYR A 532 -19.33 -6.85 -11.53
N ASN A 533 -20.23 -7.77 -11.89
CA ASN A 533 -19.90 -9.10 -12.39
C ASN A 533 -20.59 -9.37 -13.75
N PRO A 534 -19.85 -9.32 -14.88
CA PRO A 534 -20.41 -9.48 -16.22
C PRO A 534 -20.92 -10.90 -16.56
N TYR A 535 -20.85 -11.83 -15.61
CA TYR A 535 -21.40 -13.19 -15.75
C TYR A 535 -22.75 -13.38 -15.03
N THR A 536 -23.13 -12.47 -14.14
CA THR A 536 -24.42 -12.47 -13.41
C THR A 536 -25.30 -11.28 -13.76
N ASP A 537 -24.70 -10.14 -14.09
CA ASP A 537 -25.36 -8.84 -14.16
C ASP A 537 -25.57 -8.42 -15.63
N GLU A 538 -26.72 -7.84 -15.98
CA GLU A 538 -27.02 -7.44 -17.38
C GLU A 538 -26.14 -6.29 -17.89
N ALA A 539 -25.77 -5.35 -17.01
CA ALA A 539 -24.94 -4.19 -17.28
C ALA A 539 -24.42 -3.58 -15.95
N PRO A 540 -23.30 -2.83 -15.95
CA PRO A 540 -22.89 -2.03 -14.79
C PRO A 540 -23.87 -0.86 -14.55
N PRO A 541 -23.92 -0.26 -13.34
CA PRO A 541 -24.94 0.73 -12.96
C PRO A 541 -24.98 1.98 -13.86
N ASN A 542 -23.83 2.40 -14.40
CA ASN A 542 -23.70 3.54 -15.31
C ASN A 542 -23.80 3.15 -16.79
N GLY A 543 -23.98 1.87 -17.11
CA GLY A 543 -23.88 1.35 -18.48
C GLY A 543 -22.45 1.36 -19.04
N LEU A 544 -22.32 1.15 -20.34
CA LEU A 544 -21.04 1.19 -21.08
C LEU A 544 -21.10 2.28 -22.15
N ASP A 545 -20.20 3.27 -22.11
CA ASP A 545 -19.98 4.13 -23.28
C ASP A 545 -19.16 3.38 -24.33
N LEU A 546 -19.75 3.16 -25.50
CA LEU A 546 -19.12 2.57 -26.68
C LEU A 546 -18.96 3.59 -27.82
N ASP A 547 -19.38 4.84 -27.60
CA ASP A 547 -19.42 5.92 -28.57
C ASP A 547 -18.28 6.91 -28.34
N PHE A 548 -18.08 7.42 -27.12
CA PHE A 548 -17.01 8.38 -26.78
C PHE A 548 -16.16 8.01 -25.53
N PRO A 549 -15.90 6.72 -25.21
CA PRO A 549 -15.13 6.36 -24.02
C PRO A 549 -13.72 6.93 -24.07
N VAL A 550 -13.27 7.53 -22.97
CA VAL A 550 -11.92 8.10 -22.87
C VAL A 550 -10.86 7.01 -22.97
N ARG A 551 -9.82 7.26 -23.76
CA ARG A 551 -8.67 6.35 -23.90
C ARG A 551 -7.56 6.81 -22.94
N LYS A 552 -7.03 5.87 -22.17
CA LYS A 552 -6.07 6.10 -21.08
C LYS A 552 -5.04 4.97 -21.01
N ASP A 553 -4.02 5.13 -20.18
CA ASP A 553 -3.14 4.05 -19.72
C ASP A 553 -3.11 3.93 -18.18
N THR A 554 -3.65 4.93 -17.48
CA THR A 554 -3.78 4.96 -16.02
C THR A 554 -5.20 5.41 -15.65
N VAL A 555 -5.83 4.76 -14.68
CA VAL A 555 -7.22 5.07 -14.27
C VAL A 555 -7.44 4.81 -12.79
N SER A 556 -8.02 5.79 -12.08
CA SER A 556 -8.50 5.57 -10.72
C SER A 556 -9.72 4.66 -10.68
N VAL A 557 -9.60 3.55 -9.95
CA VAL A 557 -10.71 2.66 -9.60
C VAL A 557 -11.32 3.17 -8.30
N PRO A 558 -12.55 3.74 -8.31
CA PRO A 558 -13.09 4.43 -7.15
C PRO A 558 -13.31 3.51 -5.95
N ARG A 559 -13.30 4.08 -4.72
CA ARG A 559 -13.55 3.33 -3.48
C ARG A 559 -14.81 2.47 -3.53
N ARG A 560 -14.73 1.25 -3.01
CA ARG A 560 -15.80 0.24 -2.98
C ARG A 560 -16.53 0.08 -4.33
N GLY A 561 -15.87 0.37 -5.44
CA GLY A 561 -16.48 0.60 -6.76
C GLY A 561 -15.89 -0.29 -7.85
N HIS A 562 -15.96 0.15 -9.12
CA HIS A 562 -15.32 -0.55 -10.22
C HIS A 562 -15.02 0.34 -11.44
N VAL A 563 -14.20 -0.19 -12.35
CA VAL A 563 -14.08 0.27 -13.73
C VAL A 563 -14.26 -0.88 -14.72
N VAL A 564 -14.72 -0.57 -15.92
CA VAL A 564 -14.79 -1.49 -17.07
C VAL A 564 -13.92 -0.94 -18.19
N LEU A 565 -12.83 -1.63 -18.50
CA LEU A 565 -11.81 -1.19 -19.45
C LEU A 565 -11.84 -2.09 -20.69
N ALA A 566 -11.95 -1.51 -21.89
CA ALA A 566 -11.80 -2.26 -23.14
C ALA A 566 -10.40 -2.09 -23.72
N LEU A 567 -9.69 -3.22 -23.77
CA LEU A 567 -8.34 -3.34 -24.29
C LEU A 567 -8.37 -3.93 -25.71
N VAL A 568 -7.54 -3.40 -26.60
CA VAL A 568 -7.20 -4.06 -27.87
C VAL A 568 -5.86 -4.77 -27.69
N ALA A 569 -5.88 -6.10 -27.71
CA ALA A 569 -4.69 -6.93 -27.53
C ALA A 569 -3.92 -7.06 -28.87
N ASP A 570 -3.12 -6.04 -29.21
CA ASP A 570 -2.32 -5.96 -30.45
C ASP A 570 -0.80 -5.91 -30.22
N ASN A 571 -0.33 -6.11 -28.98
CA ASN A 571 1.09 -6.03 -28.60
C ASN A 571 1.53 -7.27 -27.82
N LEU A 572 2.34 -8.13 -28.44
CA LEU A 572 2.79 -9.40 -27.85
C LEU A 572 3.79 -9.17 -26.71
N GLY A 573 3.61 -9.89 -25.62
CA GLY A 573 4.45 -9.80 -24.42
C GLY A 573 3.65 -10.02 -23.15
N ILE A 574 4.36 -10.06 -22.02
CA ILE A 574 3.77 -10.02 -20.69
C ILE A 574 3.75 -8.56 -20.24
N TRP A 575 2.64 -8.05 -19.73
CA TRP A 575 2.50 -6.65 -19.32
C TRP A 575 1.96 -6.52 -17.90
N ALA A 576 2.51 -5.61 -17.10
CA ALA A 576 2.09 -5.39 -15.72
C ALA A 576 0.84 -4.49 -15.63
N LEU A 577 -0.05 -4.84 -14.70
CA LEU A 577 -1.26 -4.12 -14.32
C LEU A 577 -1.22 -3.94 -12.80
N HIS A 578 -0.90 -2.74 -12.31
CA HIS A 578 -0.66 -2.53 -10.87
C HIS A 578 -1.23 -1.21 -10.37
N CYS A 579 -1.45 -1.13 -9.06
CA CYS A 579 -1.74 0.14 -8.42
C CYS A 579 -0.51 1.07 -8.51
N HIS A 580 -0.73 2.35 -8.76
CA HIS A 580 0.29 3.37 -8.93
C HIS A 580 0.50 4.24 -7.67
N MET A 581 -0.25 3.95 -6.60
CA MET A 581 0.21 4.26 -5.25
C MET A 581 1.39 3.35 -4.91
N LEU A 582 2.52 3.96 -4.59
CA LEU A 582 3.82 3.29 -4.58
C LEU A 582 3.95 2.31 -3.42
N VAL A 583 3.26 2.56 -2.29
CA VAL A 583 3.18 1.62 -1.17
C VAL A 583 2.34 0.39 -1.51
N HIS A 584 1.24 0.52 -2.26
CA HIS A 584 0.45 -0.65 -2.70
C HIS A 584 1.21 -1.46 -3.76
N MET A 585 1.93 -0.79 -4.67
CA MET A 585 2.78 -1.46 -5.65
C MET A 585 3.93 -2.26 -4.99
N ALA A 586 4.56 -1.68 -3.96
CA ALA A 586 5.64 -2.31 -3.19
C ALA A 586 5.13 -3.24 -2.07
N ARG A 587 3.81 -3.29 -1.86
CA ARG A 587 3.06 -4.31 -1.11
C ARG A 587 2.12 -5.04 -2.05
N ASP A 588 2.66 -5.49 -3.17
CA ASP A 588 2.19 -6.66 -3.90
C ASP A 588 0.85 -6.51 -4.66
N LEU A 589 0.21 -5.32 -4.68
CA LEU A 589 -1.06 -5.03 -5.40
C LEU A 589 -0.86 -4.92 -6.93
N SER A 590 -0.51 -6.06 -7.55
CA SER A 590 -0.16 -6.19 -8.97
C SER A 590 -0.70 -7.48 -9.58
N ALA A 591 -1.10 -7.42 -10.85
CA ALA A 591 -1.44 -8.56 -11.70
C ALA A 591 -0.81 -8.36 -13.09
N PHE A 592 -0.90 -9.37 -13.98
CA PHE A 592 -0.17 -9.36 -15.24
C PHE A 592 -1.00 -9.93 -16.40
N LEU A 593 -0.75 -9.42 -17.61
CA LEU A 593 -1.43 -9.83 -18.83
C LEU A 593 -0.46 -10.50 -19.81
N ASP A 594 -0.64 -11.78 -20.07
CA ASP A 594 0.16 -12.58 -21.01
C ASP A 594 -0.49 -12.57 -22.40
N VAL A 595 -0.06 -11.64 -23.27
CA VAL A 595 -0.59 -11.48 -24.64
C VAL A 595 0.30 -12.25 -25.62
N ILE A 596 -0.22 -13.38 -26.10
CA ILE A 596 0.58 -14.38 -26.82
C ILE A 596 -0.17 -15.01 -28.00
N MET A 597 0.56 -15.48 -29.00
CA MET A 597 0.02 -16.12 -30.19
C MET A 597 -0.69 -17.44 -29.84
N ALA A 598 -1.98 -17.54 -30.15
CA ALA A 598 -2.84 -18.69 -29.84
C ALA A 598 -2.38 -20.01 -30.52
N ASP A 599 -1.71 -19.91 -31.66
CA ASP A 599 -1.16 -21.06 -32.39
C ASP A 599 0.20 -21.54 -31.82
N THR A 600 0.71 -20.94 -30.73
CA THR A 600 1.95 -21.38 -30.07
C THR A 600 1.73 -22.75 -29.43
N PRO A 601 2.35 -23.82 -29.96
CA PRO A 601 1.91 -25.17 -29.65
C PRO A 601 2.42 -25.65 -28.29
N GLU A 602 1.63 -26.47 -27.60
CA GLU A 602 1.94 -26.99 -26.26
C GLU A 602 3.35 -27.56 -26.04
N PRO A 603 4.05 -28.20 -27.00
CA PRO A 603 5.42 -28.69 -26.77
C PRO A 603 6.43 -27.60 -26.39
N ALA A 604 6.17 -26.33 -26.72
CA ALA A 604 6.96 -25.20 -26.23
C ALA A 604 6.93 -25.08 -24.69
N ARG A 605 5.84 -25.54 -24.05
CA ARG A 605 5.63 -25.55 -22.58
C ARG A 605 6.50 -26.57 -21.83
N ARG A 606 7.33 -27.36 -22.53
CA ARG A 606 8.28 -28.33 -21.93
C ARG A 606 9.72 -28.28 -22.47
N ALA A 607 9.95 -27.79 -23.69
CA ALA A 607 11.25 -27.93 -24.36
C ALA A 607 12.44 -27.18 -23.72
N SER A 608 12.20 -26.17 -22.86
CA SER A 608 13.26 -25.49 -22.10
C SER A 608 13.74 -26.27 -20.87
N ALA A 609 12.91 -27.17 -20.32
CA ALA A 609 13.22 -27.92 -19.11
C ALA A 609 14.34 -28.95 -19.32
N ASP A 610 14.33 -29.67 -20.45
CA ASP A 610 15.31 -30.74 -20.73
C ASP A 610 16.74 -30.20 -20.92
N ALA A 611 16.88 -28.98 -21.45
CA ALA A 611 18.17 -28.30 -21.55
C ALA A 611 18.78 -27.97 -20.17
N ALA A 612 17.94 -27.59 -19.21
CA ALA A 612 18.36 -27.35 -17.82
C ALA A 612 18.59 -28.66 -17.04
N ALA A 613 17.75 -29.69 -17.27
CA ALA A 613 17.88 -31.00 -16.63
C ALA A 613 19.21 -31.69 -16.99
N ALA A 614 19.65 -31.58 -18.25
CA ALA A 614 20.92 -32.11 -18.72
C ALA A 614 22.15 -31.52 -17.98
N ALA A 615 22.04 -30.30 -17.44
CA ALA A 615 23.13 -29.64 -16.71
C ALA A 615 23.20 -30.00 -15.22
N ARG A 616 22.11 -30.49 -14.60
CA ARG A 616 22.05 -30.71 -13.13
C ARG A 616 22.55 -32.09 -12.65
N THR A 617 22.84 -33.03 -13.54
CA THR A 617 23.21 -34.42 -13.17
C THR A 617 24.68 -34.63 -12.75
N LYS A 618 25.24 -33.75 -11.91
CA LYS A 618 26.64 -33.90 -11.44
C LYS A 618 27.02 -33.35 -10.06
N SER A 619 26.16 -33.50 -9.05
CA SER A 619 26.59 -33.58 -7.65
C SER A 619 25.69 -34.52 -6.85
N LYS A 620 26.28 -35.44 -6.07
CA LYS A 620 25.57 -36.29 -5.11
C LYS A 620 26.02 -36.00 -3.68
N SER A 621 25.08 -36.17 -2.77
CA SER A 621 25.11 -35.75 -1.37
C SER A 621 26.31 -36.22 -0.54
N ARG A 622 26.68 -35.37 0.43
CA ARG A 622 27.16 -35.79 1.75
C ARG A 622 26.46 -34.94 2.81
N SER A 623 25.51 -35.54 3.55
CA SER A 623 24.83 -34.85 4.64
C SER A 623 25.75 -34.65 5.84
N PRO A 624 25.74 -33.48 6.49
CA PRO A 624 26.14 -33.35 7.88
C PRO A 624 25.17 -34.13 8.79
N ARG A 625 25.68 -34.63 9.91
CA ARG A 625 24.95 -35.47 10.86
C ARG A 625 24.37 -34.58 11.96
N ALA A 626 23.04 -34.43 12.00
CA ALA A 626 22.37 -33.62 13.02
C ALA A 626 22.74 -34.11 14.44
N SER A 627 23.32 -33.20 15.25
CA SER A 627 23.64 -33.44 16.65
C SER A 627 22.40 -33.23 17.53
N LYS A 628 22.03 -34.22 18.33
CA LYS A 628 20.95 -34.09 19.32
C LYS A 628 21.37 -33.12 20.44
N SER A 629 21.04 -31.84 20.30
CA SER A 629 20.87 -30.95 21.45
C SER A 629 19.64 -31.41 22.25
N ARG A 630 19.66 -31.24 23.58
CA ARG A 630 18.66 -31.76 24.49
C ARG A 630 18.31 -30.69 25.53
N SER A 631 17.44 -29.78 25.16
CA SER A 631 16.90 -28.75 26.06
C SER A 631 16.23 -29.41 27.27
N PRO A 632 16.43 -28.90 28.50
CA PRO A 632 15.72 -29.37 29.68
C PRO A 632 14.27 -28.86 29.67
N PRO A 633 13.32 -29.55 30.33
CA PRO A 633 11.97 -29.04 30.49
C PRO A 633 11.99 -27.79 31.40
N ALA A 634 11.43 -26.69 30.90
CA ALA A 634 11.07 -25.56 31.76
C ALA A 634 10.00 -26.02 32.77
N LYS A 635 10.06 -25.49 33.99
CA LYS A 635 9.00 -25.72 34.98
C LYS A 635 7.91 -24.69 34.77
N SER A 636 6.67 -25.13 34.59
CA SER A 636 5.49 -24.28 34.60
C SER A 636 5.42 -23.50 35.93
N PRO A 637 5.31 -22.16 35.93
CA PRO A 637 4.78 -21.46 37.08
C PRO A 637 3.29 -21.85 37.25
N SER A 638 2.83 -21.97 38.50
CA SER A 638 1.40 -22.05 38.78
C SER A 638 0.78 -20.65 38.72
N PRO A 639 -0.49 -20.49 38.29
CA PRO A 639 -1.12 -19.17 38.23
C PRO A 639 -1.17 -18.51 39.62
N PRO A 640 -0.89 -17.20 39.74
CA PRO A 640 -1.09 -16.46 40.98
C PRO A 640 -2.54 -16.48 41.44
N ALA A 641 -2.78 -16.41 42.74
CA ALA A 641 -4.14 -16.32 43.28
C ALA A 641 -4.72 -14.91 43.07
N ALA A 642 -5.89 -14.83 42.44
CA ALA A 642 -6.56 -13.56 42.17
C ALA A 642 -6.92 -12.80 43.46
N THR A 643 -6.55 -11.52 43.52
CA THR A 643 -6.90 -10.59 44.60
C THR A 643 -8.25 -9.92 44.34
N SER A 644 -9.34 -10.64 44.60
CA SER A 644 -10.71 -10.12 44.43
C SER A 644 -11.04 -8.99 45.42
N GLY A 645 -11.40 -7.82 44.90
CA GLY A 645 -12.02 -6.72 45.65
C GLY A 645 -13.54 -6.64 45.40
N PRO A 646 -14.29 -5.84 46.17
CA PRO A 646 -15.66 -5.47 45.82
C PRO A 646 -15.68 -4.55 44.58
N ILE A 647 -16.79 -4.52 43.84
CA ILE A 647 -17.02 -3.54 42.76
C ILE A 647 -16.84 -2.12 43.35
N LEU A 648 -16.06 -1.29 42.66
CA LEU A 648 -15.87 0.11 43.03
C LEU A 648 -17.00 0.95 42.40
N ASP A 649 -17.58 1.84 43.21
CA ASP A 649 -18.67 2.73 42.79
C ASP A 649 -18.20 3.68 41.67
N PRO A 650 -19.04 4.02 40.66
CA PRO A 650 -18.67 4.97 39.60
C PRO A 650 -18.06 6.29 40.10
N GLN A 651 -18.51 6.79 41.26
CA GLN A 651 -18.00 8.02 41.86
C GLN A 651 -16.53 7.91 42.29
N HIS A 652 -16.01 6.69 42.49
CA HIS A 652 -14.58 6.47 42.73
C HIS A 652 -13.74 6.89 41.51
N TRP A 653 -14.16 6.54 40.30
CA TRP A 653 -13.41 6.88 39.08
C TRP A 653 -13.48 8.37 38.77
N ALA A 654 -14.61 9.02 39.07
CA ALA A 654 -14.71 10.48 39.04
C ALA A 654 -13.73 11.13 40.03
N GLN A 655 -13.66 10.66 41.28
CA GLN A 655 -12.72 11.19 42.30
C GLN A 655 -11.26 10.95 41.92
N VAL A 656 -10.90 9.76 41.43
CA VAL A 656 -9.54 9.44 40.97
C VAL A 656 -9.14 10.32 39.78
N ASN A 657 -10.08 10.58 38.85
CA ASN A 657 -9.83 11.45 37.72
C ASN A 657 -9.77 12.94 38.14
N GLU A 658 -10.53 13.38 39.14
CA GLU A 658 -10.41 14.74 39.72
C GLU A 658 -9.09 14.93 40.47
N GLU A 659 -8.66 13.97 41.29
CA GLU A 659 -7.37 14.03 41.99
C GLU A 659 -6.17 14.02 41.01
N GLN A 660 -6.25 13.22 39.94
CA GLN A 660 -5.21 13.18 38.91
C GLN A 660 -5.25 14.41 38.00
N ALA A 661 -6.43 14.91 37.64
CA ALA A 661 -6.56 16.17 36.90
C ALA A 661 -6.12 17.39 37.73
N GLN A 662 -6.24 17.37 39.06
CA GLN A 662 -5.64 18.40 39.92
C GLN A 662 -4.11 18.31 39.94
N ALA A 663 -3.55 17.10 40.03
CA ALA A 663 -2.10 16.90 39.95
C ALA A 663 -1.51 17.24 38.56
N GLU A 664 -2.29 17.09 37.49
CA GLU A 664 -1.91 17.45 36.13
C GLU A 664 -2.15 18.94 35.83
N ALA A 665 -3.21 19.57 36.36
CA ALA A 665 -3.44 21.02 36.22
C ALA A 665 -2.48 21.89 37.05
N GLU A 666 -1.77 21.33 38.04
CA GLU A 666 -0.60 21.99 38.65
C GLU A 666 0.68 21.86 37.79
N ALA A 667 0.66 21.07 36.71
CA ALA A 667 1.79 20.84 35.80
C ALA A 667 1.58 21.41 34.39
N GLU A 668 0.35 21.35 33.86
CA GLU A 668 -0.01 21.78 32.50
C GLU A 668 -1.15 22.80 32.54
N ALA A 669 -0.86 24.01 32.08
CA ALA A 669 -1.81 25.10 31.94
C ALA A 669 -1.67 25.77 30.58
N ASP A 670 -2.17 25.13 29.53
CA ASP A 670 -2.72 25.81 28.33
C ASP A 670 -3.69 24.91 27.53
N ASP A 671 -4.60 25.59 26.83
CA ASP A 671 -5.53 25.15 25.77
C ASP A 671 -6.50 23.95 25.96
N ASN A 672 -7.80 24.31 26.07
CA ASN A 672 -8.95 23.46 25.72
C ASN A 672 -9.36 23.67 24.25
N ALA A 673 -9.97 22.65 23.62
CA ALA A 673 -11.27 22.80 22.94
C ALA A 673 -11.86 21.44 22.48
N ASP A 674 -13.15 21.25 22.75
CA ASP A 674 -13.91 20.03 22.43
C ASP A 674 -14.35 19.92 20.95
N ALA A 675 -14.90 18.74 20.61
CA ALA A 675 -15.63 18.49 19.36
C ALA A 675 -17.14 18.32 19.61
N ASP A 676 -17.97 18.46 18.56
CA ASP A 676 -19.41 18.13 18.60
C ASP A 676 -19.84 17.48 17.27
N SER A 677 -20.99 16.77 17.29
CA SER A 677 -21.51 15.91 16.23
C SER A 677 -22.90 16.34 15.75
N THR A 678 -23.42 15.76 14.65
CA THR A 678 -24.83 15.28 14.50
C THR A 678 -25.17 14.90 13.05
N LEU A 679 -25.95 13.82 12.85
CA LEU A 679 -27.33 13.81 12.29
C LEU A 679 -27.82 12.38 11.90
N ASP A 680 -29.14 12.22 11.76
CA ASP A 680 -29.87 10.95 11.54
C ASP A 680 -29.80 10.36 10.10
N PRO A 681 -29.97 9.02 9.95
CA PRO A 681 -30.17 8.33 8.68
C PRO A 681 -31.65 7.94 8.41
N ASP A 682 -32.07 7.74 7.15
CA ASP A 682 -33.35 7.06 6.85
C ASP A 682 -33.43 6.36 5.46
N ASN A 683 -33.82 5.07 5.52
CA ASN A 683 -34.64 4.28 4.57
C ASN A 683 -34.16 3.71 3.20
N ALA A 684 -34.57 2.44 2.99
CA ALA A 684 -34.98 1.76 1.74
C ALA A 684 -33.94 1.48 0.61
N SER A 685 -34.08 0.45 -0.25
CA SER A 685 -34.88 -0.81 -0.31
C SER A 685 -34.66 -1.44 -1.70
N SER A 686 -34.51 -2.75 -1.95
CA SER A 686 -34.22 -3.97 -1.16
C SER A 686 -33.56 -4.96 -2.17
N THR A 687 -33.66 -6.29 -2.30
CA THR A 687 -34.44 -7.47 -1.80
C THR A 687 -33.64 -8.71 -2.30
N ALA A 688 -33.74 -9.96 -1.82
CA ALA A 688 -34.35 -10.61 -0.65
C ALA A 688 -33.85 -12.09 -0.63
N SER A 689 -33.72 -12.79 0.51
CA SER A 689 -33.95 -12.40 1.90
C SER A 689 -33.08 -13.18 2.90
N ILE A 690 -32.09 -12.51 3.46
CA ILE A 690 -31.93 -12.51 4.92
C ILE A 690 -33.15 -11.77 5.50
N THR A 691 -33.67 -12.18 6.66
CA THR A 691 -34.77 -11.44 7.33
C THR A 691 -34.25 -10.10 7.86
N SER A 692 -34.91 -8.98 7.54
CA SER A 692 -34.43 -7.63 7.89
C SER A 692 -34.06 -7.49 9.37
N SER A 693 -34.83 -8.13 10.24
CA SER A 693 -34.70 -8.06 11.69
C SER A 693 -33.48 -8.73 12.31
N ILE A 694 -32.65 -9.43 11.52
CA ILE A 694 -31.33 -9.90 11.97
C ILE A 694 -30.20 -8.91 11.65
N LEU A 695 -30.47 -7.94 10.75
CA LEU A 695 -29.60 -6.80 10.44
C LEU A 695 -30.04 -5.52 11.18
N GLU A 696 -31.21 -5.53 11.82
CA GLU A 696 -31.69 -4.51 12.77
C GLU A 696 -30.90 -4.62 14.10
N TYR A 697 -29.59 -4.31 14.05
CA TYR A 697 -28.70 -4.31 15.22
C TYR A 697 -29.23 -3.41 16.34
N ARG A 698 -29.09 -3.84 17.59
CA ARG A 698 -29.40 -2.97 18.74
C ARG A 698 -28.25 -1.98 18.92
N THR A 699 -28.58 -0.69 19.07
CA THR A 699 -27.59 0.36 19.34
C THR A 699 -27.62 0.74 20.81
N ILE A 700 -26.47 0.66 21.49
CA ILE A 700 -26.33 1.05 22.90
C ILE A 700 -25.20 2.08 22.98
N HIS A 701 -25.56 3.30 23.39
CA HIS A 701 -24.64 4.46 23.53
C HIS A 701 -23.83 4.83 22.27
N GLY A 702 -24.30 4.40 21.09
CA GLY A 702 -23.67 4.63 19.78
C GLY A 702 -22.95 3.42 19.18
N ARG A 703 -22.77 2.33 19.95
CA ARG A 703 -22.13 1.08 19.50
C ARG A 703 -23.18 0.04 19.09
N THR A 704 -22.90 -0.78 18.08
CA THR A 704 -23.85 -1.82 17.60
C THR A 704 -23.58 -3.20 18.19
N TYR A 705 -24.64 -4.01 18.30
CA TYR A 705 -24.62 -5.38 18.80
C TYR A 705 -25.72 -6.21 18.11
N HIS A 706 -25.67 -7.55 18.23
CA HIS A 706 -26.71 -8.44 17.73
C HIS A 706 -28.13 -8.09 18.24
N SER A 707 -29.15 -8.32 17.41
CA SER A 707 -30.55 -7.95 17.70
C SER A 707 -31.21 -8.92 18.72
N GLU A 708 -32.25 -8.47 19.42
CA GLU A 708 -32.92 -9.32 20.43
C GLU A 708 -33.98 -10.28 19.83
N GLN A 709 -33.94 -10.57 18.52
CA GLN A 709 -34.90 -11.50 17.88
C GLN A 709 -34.48 -12.97 18.04
N GLY A 710 -34.48 -13.39 19.30
CA GLY A 710 -34.04 -14.70 19.78
C GLY A 710 -33.45 -14.54 21.17
N ASN A 711 -33.43 -15.59 21.98
CA ASN A 711 -33.02 -15.50 23.40
C ASN A 711 -31.48 -15.37 23.60
N ALA A 712 -30.76 -14.94 22.56
CA ALA A 712 -29.32 -14.82 22.49
C ALA A 712 -28.86 -13.41 22.90
N GLN A 713 -28.37 -13.27 24.12
CA GLN A 713 -27.82 -12.02 24.63
C GLN A 713 -26.29 -12.04 24.50
N TYR A 714 -25.80 -11.83 23.27
CA TYR A 714 -24.36 -11.60 23.05
C TYR A 714 -23.94 -10.24 23.65
N TRP A 715 -22.66 -10.13 24.03
CA TRP A 715 -22.17 -9.06 24.89
C TRP A 715 -21.18 -8.10 24.24
N ALA A 716 -20.34 -8.57 23.31
CA ALA A 716 -19.37 -7.71 22.64
C ALA A 716 -20.02 -6.92 21.50
N SER A 717 -19.48 -5.73 21.20
CA SER A 717 -19.91 -4.94 20.04
C SER A 717 -19.53 -5.61 18.72
N ASN A 718 -20.21 -5.23 17.64
CA ASN A 718 -20.05 -5.83 16.30
C ASN A 718 -19.86 -4.81 15.17
N ASP A 719 -19.58 -3.56 15.51
CA ASP A 719 -19.23 -2.51 14.54
C ASP A 719 -17.76 -2.58 14.09
N GLU A 720 -17.47 -1.87 12.99
CA GLU A 720 -16.18 -1.85 12.29
C GLU A 720 -14.98 -1.57 13.22
N GLN A 721 -15.15 -0.70 14.23
CA GLN A 721 -14.11 -0.37 15.21
C GLN A 721 -13.74 -1.55 16.12
N GLN A 722 -14.73 -2.32 16.56
CA GLN A 722 -14.52 -3.52 17.38
C GLN A 722 -13.99 -4.69 16.54
N ASN A 723 -14.43 -4.81 15.28
CA ASN A 723 -13.99 -5.86 14.36
C ASN A 723 -12.49 -5.73 14.04
N ASP A 724 -12.00 -4.52 13.74
CA ASP A 724 -10.58 -4.22 13.49
C ASP A 724 -9.68 -4.56 14.71
N LEU A 725 -10.25 -4.50 15.93
CA LEU A 725 -9.60 -4.92 17.18
C LEU A 725 -9.61 -6.45 17.39
N ILE A 726 -10.68 -7.14 16.97
CA ILE A 726 -10.76 -8.61 16.99
C ILE A 726 -9.77 -9.23 16.00
N ASP A 727 -9.59 -8.61 14.83
CA ASP A 727 -8.61 -9.05 13.82
C ASP A 727 -7.16 -8.87 14.31
N LEU A 728 -6.83 -7.72 14.90
CA LEU A 728 -5.52 -7.52 15.54
C LEU A 728 -5.30 -8.52 16.69
N THR A 729 -6.36 -8.84 17.44
CA THR A 729 -6.34 -9.87 18.50
C THR A 729 -6.04 -11.25 17.96
N HIS A 730 -6.57 -11.62 16.79
CA HIS A 730 -6.22 -12.89 16.15
C HIS A 730 -4.70 -13.01 15.93
N HIS A 731 -4.06 -11.98 15.38
CA HIS A 731 -2.60 -11.98 15.18
C HIS A 731 -1.82 -12.03 16.51
N ILE A 732 -2.26 -11.31 17.54
CA ILE A 732 -1.68 -11.39 18.90
C ILE A 732 -1.70 -12.83 19.44
N LEU A 733 -2.81 -13.55 19.28
CA LEU A 733 -2.94 -14.93 19.73
C LEU A 733 -2.08 -15.88 18.88
N THR A 734 -2.06 -15.71 17.56
CA THR A 734 -1.20 -16.49 16.63
C THR A 734 0.29 -16.39 16.99
N LEU A 735 0.79 -15.19 17.35
CA LEU A 735 2.14 -15.00 17.88
C LEU A 735 2.38 -15.78 19.19
N GLY A 736 1.41 -15.76 20.11
CA GLY A 736 1.48 -16.50 21.38
C GLY A 736 1.55 -18.01 21.25
N LEU A 737 1.12 -18.56 20.10
CA LEU A 737 1.16 -19.99 19.76
C LEU A 737 2.45 -20.38 19.00
N GLY A 738 3.30 -19.41 18.68
CA GLY A 738 4.50 -19.58 17.86
C GLY A 738 4.15 -19.77 16.39
N ASP A 739 3.43 -18.79 15.84
CA ASP A 739 3.05 -18.63 14.43
C ASP A 739 2.19 -19.81 13.91
N LYS A 740 1.11 -20.12 14.66
CA LYS A 740 0.18 -21.22 14.36
C LYS A 740 -1.27 -20.85 14.62
N LEU A 741 -2.15 -21.44 13.81
CA LEU A 741 -3.60 -21.36 13.98
C LEU A 741 -4.18 -22.41 14.95
N HIS A 742 -3.42 -23.47 15.27
CA HIS A 742 -3.84 -24.51 16.20
C HIS A 742 -2.66 -25.23 16.89
N LEU A 743 -2.93 -25.94 17.99
CA LEU A 743 -1.97 -26.82 18.70
C LEU A 743 -2.31 -28.32 18.57
N ALA A 744 -3.56 -28.65 18.21
CA ALA A 744 -4.01 -30.00 17.90
C ALA A 744 -3.13 -30.66 16.82
N PRO A 745 -2.76 -31.94 16.96
CA PRO A 745 -1.86 -32.62 16.03
C PRO A 745 -2.61 -33.12 14.78
N LEU A 746 -3.14 -32.18 13.99
CA LEU A 746 -3.81 -32.43 12.72
C LEU A 746 -2.81 -32.97 11.68
N LYS A 747 -3.31 -33.77 10.71
CA LYS A 747 -2.55 -34.19 9.52
C LYS A 747 -3.26 -33.63 8.30
N GLU A 748 -2.52 -32.94 7.43
CA GLU A 748 -3.05 -32.25 6.24
C GLU A 748 -3.86 -33.19 5.33
N GLU A 749 -3.45 -34.45 5.22
CA GLU A 749 -4.10 -35.46 4.38
C GLU A 749 -5.41 -36.04 4.98
N GLU A 750 -5.77 -35.65 6.20
CA GLU A 750 -6.91 -36.18 6.96
C GLU A 750 -7.97 -35.11 7.31
N ILE A 751 -7.71 -33.82 7.02
CA ILE A 751 -8.65 -32.72 7.29
C ILE A 751 -9.42 -32.36 6.02
N HIS A 752 -10.74 -32.54 6.04
CA HIS A 752 -11.63 -32.23 4.91
C HIS A 752 -12.85 -31.39 5.27
N GLN A 753 -13.31 -31.44 6.53
CA GLN A 753 -14.44 -30.67 7.05
C GLN A 753 -14.05 -30.04 8.39
N VAL A 754 -14.00 -28.71 8.43
CA VAL A 754 -13.61 -27.93 9.61
C VAL A 754 -14.74 -26.98 10.00
N ILE A 755 -14.97 -26.81 11.30
CA ILE A 755 -15.94 -25.85 11.82
C ILE A 755 -15.23 -24.88 12.78
N ASP A 756 -15.48 -23.58 12.62
CA ASP A 756 -15.08 -22.53 13.55
C ASP A 756 -16.32 -21.97 14.26
N ILE A 757 -16.49 -22.27 15.55
CA ILE A 757 -17.70 -21.92 16.32
C ILE A 757 -17.49 -20.59 17.05
N GLY A 758 -18.26 -19.57 16.68
CA GLY A 758 -18.05 -18.20 17.13
C GLY A 758 -16.93 -17.51 16.35
N THR A 759 -16.98 -17.64 15.02
CA THR A 759 -15.89 -17.22 14.11
C THR A 759 -15.63 -15.70 14.13
N GLY A 760 -16.55 -14.90 14.68
CA GLY A 760 -16.40 -13.45 14.80
C GLY A 760 -16.34 -12.79 13.43
N THR A 761 -15.20 -12.17 13.12
CA THR A 761 -14.92 -11.57 11.80
C THR A 761 -14.66 -12.62 10.70
N GLY A 762 -14.49 -13.90 11.03
CA GLY A 762 -14.17 -14.96 10.07
C GLY A 762 -12.67 -15.13 9.78
N ILE A 763 -11.82 -14.25 10.32
CA ILE A 763 -10.39 -14.18 9.96
C ILE A 763 -9.61 -15.48 10.24
N TRP A 764 -9.94 -16.22 11.32
CA TRP A 764 -9.29 -17.51 11.60
C TRP A 764 -9.71 -18.58 10.58
N ALA A 765 -10.99 -18.62 10.19
CA ALA A 765 -11.49 -19.56 9.18
C ALA A 765 -10.85 -19.30 7.80
N ILE A 766 -10.58 -18.02 7.48
CA ILE A 766 -9.87 -17.59 6.27
C ILE A 766 -8.40 -18.04 6.32
N ASP A 767 -7.66 -17.65 7.36
CA ASP A 767 -6.25 -18.06 7.52
C ASP A 767 -6.09 -19.60 7.55
N PHE A 768 -7.05 -20.32 8.14
CA PHE A 768 -7.05 -21.79 8.14
C PHE A 768 -7.34 -22.38 6.76
N ALA A 769 -8.27 -21.80 6.00
CA ALA A 769 -8.60 -22.25 4.65
C ALA A 769 -7.44 -22.01 3.65
N ASP A 770 -6.69 -20.93 3.81
CA ASP A 770 -5.45 -20.68 3.06
C ASP A 770 -4.32 -21.64 3.46
N GLN A 771 -4.19 -21.97 4.75
CA GLN A 771 -3.23 -22.98 5.22
C GLN A 771 -3.61 -24.41 4.80
N TYR A 772 -4.91 -24.71 4.68
CA TYR A 772 -5.47 -26.04 4.36
C TYR A 772 -6.41 -25.99 3.14
N PRO A 773 -5.90 -25.74 1.92
CA PRO A 773 -6.72 -25.59 0.70
C PRO A 773 -7.43 -26.89 0.24
N GLY A 774 -7.18 -28.02 0.92
CA GLY A 774 -7.90 -29.29 0.73
C GLY A 774 -9.08 -29.50 1.69
N ALA A 775 -9.37 -28.55 2.59
CA ALA A 775 -10.46 -28.61 3.55
C ALA A 775 -11.55 -27.58 3.25
N GLU A 776 -12.82 -27.97 3.40
CA GLU A 776 -13.95 -27.04 3.46
C GLU A 776 -14.08 -26.55 4.91
N VAL A 777 -14.15 -25.22 5.09
CA VAL A 777 -14.19 -24.55 6.41
C VAL A 777 -15.52 -23.82 6.56
N ILE A 778 -16.27 -24.18 7.60
CA ILE A 778 -17.56 -23.56 7.94
C ILE A 778 -17.39 -22.72 9.20
N GLY A 779 -17.36 -21.40 9.06
CA GLY A 779 -17.43 -20.49 10.21
C GLY A 779 -18.89 -20.26 10.61
N THR A 780 -19.20 -20.37 11.91
CA THR A 780 -20.53 -20.01 12.43
C THR A 780 -20.45 -18.85 13.40
N ASP A 781 -21.39 -17.92 13.29
CA ASP A 781 -21.56 -16.84 14.24
C ASP A 781 -23.04 -16.46 14.41
N LEU A 782 -23.35 -15.74 15.48
CA LEU A 782 -24.66 -15.16 15.71
C LEU A 782 -24.86 -13.87 14.89
N SER A 783 -23.79 -13.13 14.60
CA SER A 783 -23.81 -11.86 13.87
C SER A 783 -23.20 -11.99 12.46
N PRO A 784 -23.89 -11.54 11.40
CA PRO A 784 -23.35 -11.54 10.03
C PRO A 784 -22.40 -10.36 9.81
N ILE A 785 -21.17 -10.48 10.32
CA ILE A 785 -20.09 -9.46 10.26
C ILE A 785 -18.87 -9.92 9.46
N GLN A 786 -18.93 -11.13 8.88
CA GLN A 786 -17.84 -11.75 8.14
C GLN A 786 -17.74 -11.16 6.72
N PRO A 787 -16.54 -11.10 6.11
CA PRO A 787 -16.38 -10.56 4.77
C PRO A 787 -17.05 -11.44 3.71
N SER A 788 -17.59 -10.80 2.66
CA SER A 788 -18.10 -11.49 1.47
C SER A 788 -17.00 -11.92 0.49
N TRP A 789 -15.75 -11.48 0.72
CA TRP A 789 -14.57 -11.84 -0.05
C TRP A 789 -13.69 -12.76 0.79
N VAL A 790 -13.70 -14.06 0.47
CA VAL A 790 -13.01 -15.13 1.20
C VAL A 790 -12.51 -16.22 0.24
N PRO A 791 -11.54 -17.06 0.65
CA PRO A 791 -11.10 -18.23 -0.12
C PRO A 791 -12.27 -19.13 -0.53
N PRO A 792 -12.21 -19.79 -1.70
CA PRO A 792 -13.34 -20.52 -2.29
C PRO A 792 -13.77 -21.78 -1.51
N ASN A 793 -13.03 -22.14 -0.46
CA ASN A 793 -13.29 -23.23 0.47
C ASN A 793 -13.79 -22.76 1.85
N VAL A 794 -14.09 -21.47 2.02
CA VAL A 794 -14.75 -20.91 3.22
C VAL A 794 -16.23 -20.66 2.97
N GLN A 795 -17.08 -21.00 3.93
CA GLN A 795 -18.46 -20.52 4.01
C GLN A 795 -18.81 -20.05 5.43
N PHE A 796 -19.75 -19.11 5.53
CA PHE A 796 -20.24 -18.59 6.81
C PHE A 796 -21.74 -18.84 6.97
N GLU A 797 -22.14 -19.32 8.14
CA GLU A 797 -23.53 -19.65 8.48
C GLU A 797 -23.96 -18.94 9.78
N ILE A 798 -25.16 -18.37 9.80
CA ILE A 798 -25.68 -17.66 10.97
C ILE A 798 -26.30 -18.68 11.93
N GLU A 799 -25.60 -19.02 13.01
CA GLU A 799 -26.01 -20.04 13.98
C GLU A 799 -25.75 -19.62 15.43
N ASP A 800 -26.75 -19.83 16.29
CA ASP A 800 -26.65 -19.60 17.74
C ASP A 800 -26.08 -20.86 18.41
N CYS A 801 -24.77 -20.86 18.67
CA CYS A 801 -24.04 -21.98 19.27
C CYS A 801 -24.54 -22.41 20.66
N THR A 802 -25.48 -21.66 21.28
CA THR A 802 -26.14 -22.03 22.55
C THR A 802 -27.39 -22.90 22.37
N ARG A 803 -27.71 -23.30 21.13
CA ARG A 803 -28.84 -24.20 20.76
C ARG A 803 -28.33 -25.53 20.20
N ASP A 804 -29.26 -26.41 19.81
CA ASP A 804 -28.95 -27.64 19.06
C ASP A 804 -28.25 -27.28 17.73
N TRP A 805 -27.04 -27.78 17.48
CA TRP A 805 -26.27 -27.40 16.28
C TRP A 805 -26.83 -28.07 15.02
N THR A 806 -26.90 -27.35 13.89
CA THR A 806 -27.49 -27.88 12.64
C THR A 806 -26.66 -28.98 12.00
N PHE A 807 -25.38 -29.06 12.32
CA PHE A 807 -24.45 -30.08 11.84
C PHE A 807 -24.88 -31.51 12.22
N LYS A 808 -24.60 -32.45 11.32
CA LYS A 808 -24.86 -33.88 11.53
C LYS A 808 -23.85 -34.46 12.53
N SER A 809 -24.21 -35.56 13.17
CA SER A 809 -23.25 -36.33 13.97
C SER A 809 -22.14 -36.91 13.08
N ASP A 810 -20.92 -37.01 13.62
CA ASP A 810 -19.74 -37.53 12.93
C ASP A 810 -19.46 -36.84 11.57
N PHE A 811 -19.49 -35.50 11.56
CA PHE A 811 -19.37 -34.64 10.38
C PHE A 811 -18.02 -33.90 10.27
N ALA A 812 -17.45 -33.40 11.36
CA ALA A 812 -16.23 -32.57 11.35
C ALA A 812 -14.94 -33.38 11.65
N ASP A 813 -13.86 -33.08 10.94
CA ASP A 813 -12.49 -33.60 11.22
C ASP A 813 -11.78 -32.76 12.29
N TYR A 814 -12.10 -31.47 12.34
CA TYR A 814 -11.60 -30.53 13.33
C TYR A 814 -12.68 -29.49 13.70
N ILE A 815 -12.75 -29.12 14.98
CA ILE A 815 -13.60 -28.04 15.49
C ILE A 815 -12.71 -27.05 16.25
N HIS A 816 -12.70 -25.79 15.82
CA HIS A 816 -12.07 -24.68 16.54
C HIS A 816 -13.15 -23.86 17.27
N VAL A 817 -12.77 -23.33 18.42
CA VAL A 817 -13.60 -22.49 19.30
C VAL A 817 -12.72 -21.44 19.93
N ARG A 818 -13.13 -20.16 19.92
CA ARG A 818 -12.34 -19.09 20.53
C ARG A 818 -13.18 -18.02 21.21
N TRP A 819 -12.79 -17.67 22.43
CA TRP A 819 -13.30 -16.54 23.21
C TRP A 819 -14.84 -16.56 23.43
N LEU A 820 -15.42 -17.74 23.62
CA LEU A 820 -16.85 -17.91 23.91
C LEU A 820 -17.22 -17.70 25.38
N MET A 821 -16.27 -17.29 26.23
CA MET A 821 -16.56 -16.72 27.55
C MET A 821 -17.64 -15.62 27.47
N GLY A 822 -18.51 -15.57 28.47
CA GLY A 822 -19.63 -14.63 28.48
C GLY A 822 -20.75 -14.91 27.47
N SER A 823 -20.55 -15.83 26.51
CA SER A 823 -21.52 -16.19 25.48
C SER A 823 -22.17 -17.55 25.76
N VAL A 824 -21.37 -18.58 26.07
CA VAL A 824 -21.89 -19.92 26.38
C VAL A 824 -22.47 -19.98 27.80
N ARG A 825 -23.72 -20.46 27.91
CA ARG A 825 -24.46 -20.64 29.18
C ARG A 825 -24.21 -21.99 29.85
N ASP A 826 -24.15 -23.07 29.07
CA ASP A 826 -23.88 -24.43 29.54
C ASP A 826 -22.74 -25.03 28.70
N TRP A 827 -21.54 -25.03 29.27
CA TRP A 827 -20.34 -25.58 28.65
C TRP A 827 -20.34 -27.12 28.56
N ASP A 828 -21.04 -27.81 29.47
CA ASP A 828 -21.16 -29.26 29.42
C ASP A 828 -22.06 -29.68 28.24
N ALA A 829 -23.13 -28.93 27.98
CA ALA A 829 -23.97 -29.11 26.79
C ALA A 829 -23.20 -28.77 25.50
N PHE A 830 -22.50 -27.64 25.47
CA PHE A 830 -21.68 -27.20 24.32
C PHE A 830 -20.65 -28.26 23.90
N PHE A 831 -19.84 -28.77 24.84
CA PHE A 831 -18.85 -29.81 24.51
C PHE A 831 -19.49 -31.18 24.22
N SER A 832 -20.71 -31.45 24.69
CA SER A 832 -21.47 -32.65 24.29
C SER A 832 -21.93 -32.59 22.83
N GLU A 833 -22.38 -31.43 22.35
CA GLU A 833 -22.74 -31.22 20.94
C GLU A 833 -21.49 -31.22 20.04
N ALA A 834 -20.38 -30.62 20.48
CA ALA A 834 -19.11 -30.74 19.78
C ALA A 834 -18.65 -32.20 19.65
N TYR A 835 -18.81 -33.01 20.70
CA TYR A 835 -18.50 -34.45 20.68
C TYR A 835 -19.46 -35.24 19.78
N ARG A 836 -20.72 -34.82 19.65
CA ARG A 836 -21.67 -35.37 18.66
C ARG A 836 -21.18 -35.11 17.23
N VAL A 837 -20.77 -33.89 16.92
CA VAL A 837 -20.45 -33.42 15.56
C VAL A 837 -19.04 -33.83 15.09
N SER A 838 -18.06 -33.94 15.99
CA SER A 838 -16.72 -34.48 15.69
C SER A 838 -16.80 -35.91 15.13
N LYS A 839 -15.97 -36.29 14.15
CA LYS A 839 -15.81 -37.70 13.71
C LYS A 839 -15.02 -38.53 14.75
N PRO A 840 -15.08 -39.88 14.72
CA PRO A 840 -14.12 -40.72 15.44
C PRO A 840 -12.68 -40.38 14.99
N GLY A 841 -11.80 -40.08 15.95
CA GLY A 841 -10.42 -39.64 15.68
C GLY A 841 -10.24 -38.13 15.48
N ALA A 842 -11.32 -37.36 15.28
CA ALA A 842 -11.28 -35.90 15.12
C ALA A 842 -10.86 -35.16 16.39
N TRP A 843 -10.43 -33.90 16.23
CA TRP A 843 -10.03 -33.03 17.34
C TRP A 843 -11.00 -31.86 17.54
N ILE A 844 -11.12 -31.42 18.79
CA ILE A 844 -11.60 -30.08 19.13
C ILE A 844 -10.49 -29.31 19.83
N GLU A 845 -10.41 -28.01 19.57
CA GLU A 845 -9.56 -27.07 20.29
C GLU A 845 -10.36 -25.83 20.72
N SER A 846 -10.12 -25.38 21.95
CA SER A 846 -10.78 -24.22 22.56
C SER A 846 -9.73 -23.26 23.10
N HIS A 847 -9.79 -22.01 22.65
CA HIS A 847 -8.92 -20.90 23.03
C HIS A 847 -9.69 -19.91 23.89
N GLU A 848 -9.39 -19.79 25.19
CA GLU A 848 -10.10 -18.88 26.09
C GLU A 848 -9.13 -18.00 26.89
N ALA A 849 -9.55 -16.76 27.12
CA ALA A 849 -8.85 -15.81 27.98
C ALA A 849 -9.41 -15.79 29.40
N SER A 850 -8.56 -15.42 30.35
CA SER A 850 -8.99 -14.86 31.62
C SER A 850 -9.58 -13.46 31.38
N CYS A 851 -10.73 -13.17 31.99
CA CYS A 851 -11.25 -11.80 32.04
C CYS A 851 -10.44 -10.86 32.96
N ASN A 852 -9.47 -11.38 33.73
CA ASN A 852 -8.69 -10.60 34.69
C ASN A 852 -7.39 -10.07 34.07
N VAL A 853 -7.12 -8.77 34.23
CA VAL A 853 -5.75 -8.27 34.10
C VAL A 853 -4.97 -8.63 35.35
N SER A 854 -3.91 -9.42 35.18
CA SER A 854 -3.01 -9.87 36.25
C SER A 854 -1.62 -9.23 36.11
N SER A 855 -0.81 -9.27 37.17
CA SER A 855 0.61 -8.87 37.12
C SER A 855 1.44 -9.77 38.06
N ASP A 856 2.65 -10.16 37.64
CA ASP A 856 3.53 -11.04 38.44
C ASP A 856 4.17 -10.30 39.63
N ASP A 857 4.24 -8.97 39.58
CA ASP A 857 4.91 -8.11 40.56
C ASP A 857 3.96 -7.25 41.41
N GLY A 858 2.63 -7.38 41.19
CA GLY A 858 1.61 -6.63 41.91
C GLY A 858 1.43 -5.17 41.48
N THR A 859 1.98 -4.77 40.32
CA THR A 859 1.76 -3.42 39.76
C THR A 859 0.33 -3.17 39.29
N VAL A 860 -0.43 -4.22 38.95
CA VAL A 860 -1.89 -4.15 38.78
C VAL A 860 -2.55 -4.42 40.14
N ALA A 861 -2.94 -3.35 40.83
CA ALA A 861 -3.59 -3.41 42.14
C ALA A 861 -5.13 -3.54 41.99
N PRO A 862 -5.85 -4.17 42.94
CA PRO A 862 -7.31 -4.35 42.86
C PRO A 862 -8.15 -3.06 42.78
N ASN A 863 -7.54 -1.91 43.09
CA ASN A 863 -8.14 -0.58 43.02
C ASN A 863 -7.57 0.29 41.89
N SER A 864 -6.83 -0.28 40.95
CA SER A 864 -6.51 0.34 39.66
C SER A 864 -7.61 -0.03 38.64
N ALA A 865 -7.77 0.77 37.59
CA ALA A 865 -8.74 0.47 36.53
C ALA A 865 -8.41 -0.87 35.84
N MET A 866 -7.12 -1.17 35.61
CA MET A 866 -6.70 -2.49 35.12
C MET A 866 -7.09 -3.62 36.08
N GLY A 867 -6.91 -3.46 37.40
CA GLY A 867 -7.29 -4.49 38.37
C GLY A 867 -8.79 -4.69 38.53
N HIS A 868 -9.59 -3.64 38.33
CA HIS A 868 -11.06 -3.68 38.41
C HIS A 868 -11.73 -4.34 37.18
N TRP A 869 -11.04 -4.37 36.03
CA TRP A 869 -11.56 -4.90 34.76
C TRP A 869 -12.14 -6.32 34.86
N GLY A 870 -11.55 -7.20 35.68
CA GLY A 870 -12.07 -8.56 35.85
C GLY A 870 -13.41 -8.65 36.58
N GLU A 871 -13.70 -7.74 37.51
CA GLU A 871 -14.90 -7.86 38.35
C GLU A 871 -16.18 -7.39 37.65
N PHE A 872 -16.12 -6.33 36.82
CA PHE A 872 -17.33 -5.86 36.11
C PHE A 872 -17.83 -6.89 35.07
N PHE A 873 -16.93 -7.63 34.41
CA PHE A 873 -17.29 -8.75 33.52
C PHE A 873 -17.95 -9.91 34.28
N LYS A 874 -17.41 -10.31 35.44
CA LYS A 874 -18.00 -11.37 36.28
C LYS A 874 -19.40 -10.99 36.77
N GLU A 875 -19.60 -9.74 37.17
CA GLU A 875 -20.87 -9.24 37.70
C GLU A 875 -21.92 -8.97 36.61
N GLY A 876 -21.49 -8.52 35.43
CA GLY A 876 -22.34 -8.46 34.23
C GLY A 876 -22.76 -9.85 33.73
N GLY A 877 -21.83 -10.81 33.65
CA GLY A 877 -22.10 -12.21 33.31
C GLY A 877 -23.14 -12.86 34.24
N LYS A 878 -23.01 -12.64 35.56
CA LYS A 878 -24.01 -13.08 36.56
C LYS A 878 -25.41 -12.54 36.30
N LYS A 879 -25.56 -11.34 35.73
CA LYS A 879 -26.88 -10.77 35.37
C LYS A 879 -27.50 -11.39 34.11
N ILE A 880 -26.70 -11.75 33.10
CA ILE A 880 -27.19 -12.34 31.83
C ILE A 880 -27.17 -13.88 31.79
N GLY A 881 -26.60 -14.51 32.81
CA GLY A 881 -26.56 -15.95 33.02
C GLY A 881 -25.41 -16.67 32.34
N THR A 882 -24.24 -16.02 32.16
CA THR A 882 -23.04 -16.59 31.53
C THR A 882 -21.80 -16.41 32.41
N SER A 883 -20.73 -17.18 32.15
CA SER A 883 -19.48 -17.11 32.93
C SER A 883 -18.33 -16.50 32.13
N PHE A 884 -17.59 -15.59 32.78
CA PHE A 884 -16.32 -15.01 32.33
C PHE A 884 -15.09 -15.64 33.03
N SER A 885 -15.30 -16.65 33.88
CA SER A 885 -14.23 -17.31 34.66
C SER A 885 -13.82 -18.66 34.04
N VAL A 886 -13.94 -18.81 32.72
CA VAL A 886 -13.78 -20.11 32.01
C VAL A 886 -12.39 -20.72 32.23
N VAL A 887 -11.37 -19.87 32.29
CA VAL A 887 -9.96 -20.26 32.52
C VAL A 887 -9.70 -20.55 34.01
N GLU A 888 -10.17 -19.70 34.92
CA GLU A 888 -10.00 -19.84 36.37
C GLU A 888 -10.71 -21.08 36.93
N ASP A 889 -11.92 -21.34 36.45
CA ASP A 889 -12.69 -22.52 36.81
C ASP A 889 -12.15 -23.80 36.12
N GLY A 890 -11.24 -23.69 35.15
CA GLY A 890 -10.73 -24.82 34.37
C GLY A 890 -11.83 -25.55 33.59
N THR A 891 -12.82 -24.80 33.10
CA THR A 891 -14.09 -25.33 32.58
C THR A 891 -13.89 -26.14 31.31
N GLN A 892 -13.02 -25.69 30.39
CA GLN A 892 -12.74 -26.35 29.11
C GLN A 892 -12.34 -27.83 29.30
N ARG A 893 -11.31 -28.11 30.12
CA ARG A 893 -10.88 -29.49 30.43
C ARG A 893 -12.02 -30.31 31.04
N LYS A 894 -12.69 -29.78 32.06
CA LYS A 894 -13.74 -30.51 32.81
C LYS A 894 -14.89 -30.93 31.89
N ALA A 895 -15.36 -30.03 31.04
CA ALA A 895 -16.44 -30.29 30.11
C ALA A 895 -16.01 -31.22 28.96
N MET A 896 -14.79 -31.08 28.42
CA MET A 896 -14.23 -32.05 27.46
C MET A 896 -14.12 -33.47 28.03
N GLU A 897 -13.59 -33.61 29.25
CA GLU A 897 -13.49 -34.90 29.96
C GLU A 897 -14.87 -35.51 30.24
N LYS A 898 -15.87 -34.68 30.55
CA LYS A 898 -17.27 -35.10 30.76
C LYS A 898 -17.98 -35.52 29.47
N ALA A 899 -17.72 -34.84 28.35
CA ALA A 899 -18.29 -35.16 27.04
C ALA A 899 -17.69 -36.45 26.44
N GLY A 900 -16.49 -36.85 26.88
CA GLY A 900 -15.84 -38.11 26.49
C GLY A 900 -14.62 -37.95 25.58
N PHE A 901 -14.10 -36.74 25.40
CA PHE A 901 -12.84 -36.53 24.69
C PHE A 901 -11.66 -37.15 25.47
N ILE A 902 -10.67 -37.64 24.72
CA ILE A 902 -9.43 -38.25 25.23
C ILE A 902 -8.21 -37.45 24.78
N ASN A 903 -7.01 -37.86 25.24
CA ASN A 903 -5.73 -37.22 24.90
C ASN A 903 -5.62 -35.73 25.28
N ILE A 904 -6.50 -35.22 26.16
CA ILE A 904 -6.70 -33.78 26.40
C ILE A 904 -5.45 -33.09 26.97
N GLN A 905 -4.88 -32.18 26.18
CA GLN A 905 -3.76 -31.33 26.56
C GLN A 905 -4.20 -29.91 26.90
N GLU A 906 -3.32 -29.16 27.56
CA GLU A 906 -3.47 -27.72 27.82
C GLU A 906 -2.16 -27.00 27.46
N PHE A 907 -2.28 -25.77 26.97
CA PHE A 907 -1.18 -24.84 26.79
C PHE A 907 -1.58 -23.47 27.34
N ASP A 908 -0.82 -23.00 28.33
CA ASP A 908 -1.09 -21.76 29.04
C ASP A 908 -0.02 -20.73 28.66
N PHE A 909 -0.45 -19.56 28.21
CA PHE A 909 0.43 -18.42 27.90
C PHE A 909 -0.19 -17.12 28.42
N ARG A 910 0.49 -15.99 28.22
CA ARG A 910 -0.02 -14.67 28.58
C ARG A 910 -0.07 -13.76 27.37
N ASN A 911 -1.09 -12.91 27.33
CA ASN A 911 -1.14 -11.75 26.44
C ASN A 911 -0.83 -10.49 27.26
N PRO A 912 0.39 -9.93 27.18
CA PRO A 912 0.76 -8.72 27.91
C PRO A 912 0.01 -7.49 27.41
N VAL A 913 -0.04 -6.45 28.23
CA VAL A 913 -0.49 -5.11 27.85
C VAL A 913 0.68 -4.14 28.05
N GLY A 914 1.24 -3.63 26.95
CA GLY A 914 2.41 -2.76 26.93
C GLY A 914 3.74 -3.47 26.65
N THR A 915 4.77 -2.68 26.35
CA THR A 915 6.08 -3.14 25.86
C THR A 915 7.09 -3.45 26.97
N TRP A 916 6.61 -3.76 28.18
CA TRP A 916 7.40 -4.12 29.36
C TRP A 916 8.07 -5.51 29.30
N PRO A 917 7.57 -6.54 28.59
CA PRO A 917 8.23 -7.84 28.54
C PRO A 917 9.65 -7.76 27.96
N GLN A 918 10.52 -8.64 28.44
CA GLN A 918 11.89 -8.77 27.93
C GLN A 918 11.99 -9.79 26.77
N ASP A 919 11.04 -10.73 26.68
CA ASP A 919 10.92 -11.62 25.54
C ASP A 919 10.42 -10.85 24.30
N PRO A 920 11.05 -11.02 23.11
CA PRO A 920 10.72 -10.24 21.93
C PRO A 920 9.36 -10.57 21.28
N VAL A 921 8.78 -11.75 21.55
CA VAL A 921 7.44 -12.12 21.08
C VAL A 921 6.40 -11.53 22.03
N GLU A 922 6.53 -11.77 23.34
CA GLU A 922 5.66 -11.18 24.36
C GLU A 922 5.64 -9.64 24.27
N LYS A 923 6.78 -9.02 23.97
CA LYS A 923 6.88 -7.57 23.79
C LYS A 923 6.16 -7.06 22.54
N ARG A 924 6.11 -7.87 21.46
CA ARG A 924 5.36 -7.55 20.23
C ARG A 924 3.85 -7.69 20.46
N MET A 925 3.44 -8.81 21.05
CA MET A 925 2.06 -9.03 21.52
C MET A 925 1.60 -7.90 22.45
N GLY A 926 2.45 -7.49 23.40
CA GLY A 926 2.17 -6.39 24.33
C GLY A 926 2.09 -5.02 23.67
N ALA A 927 2.83 -4.78 22.58
CA ALA A 927 2.69 -3.56 21.78
C ALA A 927 1.32 -3.49 21.10
N TYR A 928 0.92 -4.57 20.42
CA TYR A 928 -0.37 -4.66 19.74
C TYR A 928 -1.56 -4.64 20.71
N SER A 929 -1.48 -5.34 21.85
CA SER A 929 -2.53 -5.30 22.88
C SER A 929 -2.68 -3.90 23.50
N LYS A 930 -1.57 -3.18 23.72
CA LYS A 930 -1.61 -1.76 24.12
C LYS A 930 -2.29 -0.92 23.05
N TYR A 931 -1.88 -1.07 21.79
CA TYR A 931 -2.44 -0.32 20.66
C TYR A 931 -3.95 -0.55 20.49
N GLY A 932 -4.38 -1.81 20.56
CA GLY A 932 -5.77 -2.22 20.41
C GLY A 932 -6.66 -1.71 21.54
N LEU A 933 -6.25 -1.88 22.80
CA LEU A 933 -7.00 -1.39 23.96
C LEU A 933 -7.02 0.14 24.04
N GLU A 934 -5.95 0.82 23.64
CA GLU A 934 -5.99 2.28 23.49
C GLU A 934 -6.96 2.72 22.39
N THR A 935 -7.00 2.00 21.27
CA THR A 935 -7.95 2.24 20.16
C THR A 935 -9.39 2.05 20.62
N ASP A 936 -9.75 0.90 21.21
CA ASP A 936 -11.13 0.60 21.57
C ASP A 936 -11.29 -0.33 22.79
N SER A 937 -11.08 0.22 23.98
CA SER A 937 -11.58 -0.40 25.22
C SER A 937 -13.12 -0.30 25.36
N GLU A 938 -13.78 0.55 24.57
CA GLU A 938 -15.18 0.93 24.78
C GLU A 938 -16.14 -0.16 24.26
N GLY A 939 -15.86 -0.74 23.08
CA GLY A 939 -16.65 -1.82 22.48
C GLY A 939 -16.67 -3.12 23.30
N PHE A 940 -15.67 -3.32 24.18
CA PHE A 940 -15.66 -4.38 25.19
C PHE A 940 -16.43 -4.01 26.47
N ILE A 941 -16.27 -2.80 26.99
CA ILE A 941 -16.83 -2.40 28.30
C ILE A 941 -18.33 -2.05 28.22
N MET A 942 -18.74 -1.32 27.18
CA MET A 942 -19.97 -0.52 27.17
C MET A 942 -21.23 -1.32 27.54
N PHE A 943 -21.47 -2.47 26.92
CA PHE A 943 -22.64 -3.31 27.21
C PHE A 943 -22.65 -3.88 28.63
N MET A 944 -21.51 -4.38 29.12
CA MET A 944 -21.41 -5.01 30.43
C MET A 944 -21.50 -3.98 31.56
N ALA A 945 -20.89 -2.81 31.40
CA ALA A 945 -21.01 -1.70 32.34
C ALA A 945 -22.46 -1.13 32.38
N HIS A 946 -23.10 -0.97 31.22
CA HIS A 946 -24.51 -0.60 31.14
C HIS A 946 -25.42 -1.65 31.82
N THR A 947 -25.11 -2.93 31.64
CA THR A 947 -25.84 -4.06 32.25
C THR A 947 -25.71 -4.08 33.78
N ILE A 948 -24.55 -3.76 34.36
CA ILE A 948 -24.43 -3.61 35.82
C ILE A 948 -25.15 -2.36 36.34
N GLY A 949 -25.21 -1.29 35.55
CA GLY A 949 -26.12 -0.15 35.76
C GLY A 949 -25.50 1.24 35.59
N TRP A 950 -24.30 1.34 35.00
CA TRP A 950 -23.56 2.60 34.86
C TRP A 950 -24.12 3.49 33.73
N THR A 951 -23.93 4.81 33.84
CA THR A 951 -24.20 5.77 32.76
C THR A 951 -23.08 5.80 31.72
N ARG A 952 -23.32 6.43 30.57
CA ARG A 952 -22.30 6.56 29.51
C ARG A 952 -21.10 7.36 29.98
N GLU A 953 -21.35 8.41 30.76
CA GLU A 953 -20.34 9.33 31.29
C GLU A 953 -19.42 8.60 32.29
N GLU A 954 -20.00 7.78 33.17
CA GLU A 954 -19.27 6.93 34.11
C GLU A 954 -18.37 5.91 33.38
N ILE A 955 -18.88 5.30 32.30
CA ILE A 955 -18.11 4.38 31.44
C ILE A 955 -16.94 5.09 30.77
N LEU A 956 -17.16 6.29 30.21
CA LEU A 956 -16.11 7.07 29.54
C LEU A 956 -15.00 7.50 30.50
N VAL A 957 -15.34 7.88 31.75
CA VAL A 957 -14.34 8.19 32.79
C VAL A 957 -13.50 6.96 33.16
N TYR A 958 -14.12 5.79 33.31
CA TYR A 958 -13.39 4.55 33.57
C TYR A 958 -12.50 4.13 32.39
N VAL A 959 -12.99 4.24 31.15
CA VAL A 959 -12.22 3.99 29.93
C VAL A 959 -11.03 4.95 29.82
N ALA A 960 -11.19 6.22 30.17
CA ALA A 960 -10.10 7.19 30.21
C ALA A 960 -9.03 6.78 31.24
N GLN A 961 -9.42 6.36 32.45
CA GLN A 961 -8.47 5.92 33.47
C GLN A 961 -7.74 4.62 33.08
N PHE A 962 -8.44 3.65 32.49
CA PHE A 962 -7.82 2.42 31.98
C PHE A 962 -6.78 2.71 30.88
N ARG A 963 -7.12 3.58 29.91
CA ARG A 963 -6.19 4.09 28.90
C ARG A 963 -5.00 4.83 29.53
N ARG A 964 -5.21 5.62 30.59
CA ARG A 964 -4.16 6.33 31.34
C ARG A 964 -3.17 5.35 32.00
N GLU A 965 -3.66 4.29 32.64
CA GLU A 965 -2.83 3.24 33.24
C GLU A 965 -1.97 2.52 32.19
N ILE A 966 -2.55 2.12 31.05
CA ILE A 966 -1.85 1.51 29.91
C ILE A 966 -0.76 2.46 29.34
N ARG A 967 -1.09 3.75 29.21
CA ARG A 967 -0.15 4.77 28.71
C ARG A 967 1.07 4.93 29.62
N SER A 968 0.86 4.91 30.93
CA SER A 968 1.90 5.15 31.94
C SER A 968 3.12 4.23 31.86
N GLY A 969 2.96 3.00 31.35
CA GLY A 969 4.00 1.96 31.34
C GLY A 969 4.41 1.44 32.73
N LYS A 970 3.70 1.81 33.81
CA LYS A 970 4.00 1.44 35.20
C LYS A 970 3.29 0.15 35.66
N HIS A 971 2.30 -0.30 34.89
CA HIS A 971 1.49 -1.49 35.19
C HIS A 971 1.89 -2.62 34.25
N HIS A 972 2.47 -3.69 34.80
CA HIS A 972 2.91 -4.87 34.05
C HIS A 972 1.75 -5.86 33.89
N GLY A 973 0.64 -5.36 33.33
CA GLY A 973 -0.60 -6.09 33.16
C GLY A 973 -0.53 -7.12 32.04
N TYR A 974 -1.20 -8.25 32.22
CA TYR A 974 -1.45 -9.26 31.19
C TYR A 974 -2.79 -9.97 31.38
N PHE A 975 -3.40 -10.44 30.30
CA PHE A 975 -4.49 -11.40 30.33
C PHE A 975 -3.92 -12.81 30.19
N ALA A 976 -4.26 -13.75 31.09
CA ALA A 976 -3.89 -15.15 30.91
C ALA A 976 -4.69 -15.76 29.75
N GLN A 977 -4.06 -16.65 28.98
CA GLN A 977 -4.67 -17.37 27.85
C GLN A 977 -4.49 -18.87 28.07
N LYS A 978 -5.52 -19.66 27.78
CA LYS A 978 -5.53 -21.12 27.91
C LYS A 978 -6.12 -21.77 26.65
N VAL A 979 -5.29 -22.54 25.98
CA VAL A 979 -5.70 -23.44 24.89
C VAL A 979 -5.88 -24.84 25.44
N VAL A 980 -7.02 -25.46 25.17
CA VAL A 980 -7.31 -26.85 25.53
C VAL A 980 -7.75 -27.60 24.30
N TRP A 981 -7.14 -28.75 24.00
CA TRP A 981 -7.53 -29.58 22.86
C TRP A 981 -7.65 -31.05 23.24
N GLY A 982 -8.64 -31.72 22.64
CA GLY A 982 -9.00 -33.10 22.93
C GLY A 982 -9.46 -33.86 21.69
N GLN A 983 -9.27 -35.18 21.68
CA GLN A 983 -9.58 -36.05 20.55
C GLN A 983 -10.82 -36.90 20.85
N LYS A 984 -11.73 -37.06 19.89
CA LYS A 984 -12.79 -38.06 19.98
C LYS A 984 -12.20 -39.46 19.72
N PRO A 985 -12.48 -40.49 20.55
CA PRO A 985 -11.94 -41.83 20.34
C PRO A 985 -12.23 -42.41 18.94
N GLU A 986 -11.24 -43.05 18.31
CA GLU A 986 -11.39 -43.74 17.02
C GLU A 986 -12.41 -44.90 17.05
N THR A 987 -12.66 -45.45 18.24
CA THR A 987 -13.69 -46.48 18.47
C THR A 987 -14.59 -46.08 19.63
N THR A 988 -15.89 -45.98 19.35
CA THR A 988 -16.93 -46.03 20.37
C THR A 988 -16.87 -47.40 21.05
N ALA A 989 -16.50 -47.42 22.34
CA ALA A 989 -16.53 -48.64 23.13
C ALA A 989 -17.99 -49.12 23.29
N ALA A 990 -18.24 -50.36 22.87
CA ALA A 990 -19.56 -51.01 22.84
C ALA A 990 -19.80 -51.94 24.03
#